data_AF-A0AAV6VZX1-F1
#
_entry.id   AF-A0AAV6VZX1-F1
#
_cell.length_a   1.000
_cell.length_b   1.000
_cell.length_c   1.000
_cell.angle_alpha   90.00
_cell.angle_beta   90.00
_cell.angle_gamma   90.00
#
_symmetry.space_group_name_H-M   'P 1'
#
loop_
_entity.id
_entity.type
_entity.pdbx_description
1 polymer ?
#
loop_
_entity_poly.entity_id
_entity_poly.type
_entity_poly.pdbx_seq_one_letter_code
_entity_poly.pdbx_strand_id
1 'polypeptide(L)'
;MSYRLCAVAKSFEPYLLKLITHSRFHSVRSNASFLSCLPQHIYYDQAPKGFEKYFPGGKKPPSDKKEAEASSDKKDEKVQEPSSKGTQSSQRSPQQPDWMFKLSFGGGGNKKGSGKNPFSPDEDNKWVAFALFGTLGVLAIIAYNEFRYKEITWKEFVNSYLSRNIVEKLEVVNKKWVRVKFVPGNHLDGNKYWFNIGSVDTFERNLENVQLEMNIEPANYVPVVYKTEMDGSGLISYLPGIAILGLILWNMRRSTGMMGGGGARRGGGLFGMGETTAKLINPSEIGVKFRDVAGCEEAKVEIMEFVNFLKNPQQYIELGAKIPKGAILTGPPGTGKTLLAKATAGEANVPFITVSGSEFLEMFVGVGPSRVRDMFSMARKNAPCILFIDEIDAVGRKRGGRSFGGHSEQENTLNQLLVEMDGFNTTTNVVVLAATNRVDILDQALLRPGRFDRQIFVPAPDIKGRASIFKVHLQPLKSNLVKDDLARKMAALTPGFTGADIANVCNEAALIAARDLNDNIELKHFEQAIERVVAGMEKKTNVLQPEEKRTVAYHEAGHAVAGWFLEHADPLLKVSIIPRGKGLGYAQYLPKEQYLYTTEQLFDRMCMTLGGRVSEQIFFKKITTGAQDDLKKVTQSAYAQVVQFGMNSKVGQLSFDLPQPGDVVIDKPYSEATAQLIDSEVRELVARSYASTVKLLEEHRKDVEKVALRLLDKEILSRDDMIELLGPRPFKEKSTYEDFVEGTGSFEEDTSLPKGLQDWNKEKVAKDQTPCPPPESKGEPTRT
;
A
#
# COMPACT_ATOMS: atom_id res chain seq x y z
N MET A 1 20.31 -29.87 11.17
CA MET A 1 20.18 -29.79 12.65
C MET A 1 20.75 -31.01 13.36
N SER A 2 20.45 -32.23 12.91
CA SER A 2 20.97 -33.52 13.44
C SER A 2 22.45 -33.52 13.87
N TYR A 3 23.38 -33.06 13.04
CA TYR A 3 24.81 -33.01 13.40
C TYR A 3 25.14 -32.11 14.61
N ARG A 4 24.39 -31.03 14.85
CA ARG A 4 24.57 -30.19 16.05
C ARG A 4 24.05 -30.89 17.32
N LEU A 5 22.99 -31.68 17.22
CA LEU A 5 22.50 -32.51 18.32
C LEU A 5 23.52 -33.59 18.72
N CYS A 6 24.13 -34.28 17.74
CA CYS A 6 25.18 -35.27 18.01
C CYS A 6 26.46 -34.66 18.62
N ALA A 7 26.83 -33.44 18.21
CA ALA A 7 27.97 -32.72 18.81
C ALA A 7 27.72 -32.35 20.28
N VAL A 8 26.49 -31.94 20.62
CA VAL A 8 26.08 -31.70 22.02
C VAL A 8 26.10 -33.01 22.82
N ALA A 9 25.62 -34.12 22.26
CA ALA A 9 25.65 -35.43 22.93
C ALA A 9 27.06 -35.88 23.33
N LYS A 10 28.05 -35.76 22.42
CA LYS A 10 29.47 -36.05 22.74
C LYS A 10 30.04 -35.17 23.86
N SER A 11 29.57 -33.92 24.01
CA SER A 11 30.02 -33.04 25.09
C SER A 11 29.45 -33.42 26.47
N PHE A 12 28.44 -34.28 26.54
CA PHE A 12 27.79 -34.72 27.78
C PHE A 12 28.26 -36.09 28.30
N GLU A 13 28.96 -36.87 27.47
CA GLU A 13 29.53 -38.18 27.81
C GLU A 13 30.35 -38.21 29.13
N PRO A 14 31.29 -37.27 29.40
CA PRO A 14 32.04 -37.26 30.67
C PRO A 14 31.22 -36.84 31.90
N TYR A 15 30.05 -36.22 31.72
CA TYR A 15 29.15 -35.86 32.82
C TYR A 15 28.18 -37.00 33.16
N LEU A 16 27.71 -37.74 32.16
CA LEU A 16 26.96 -38.99 32.35
C LEU A 16 27.80 -40.04 33.09
N LEU A 17 29.07 -40.22 32.71
CA LEU A 17 29.99 -41.12 33.41
C LEU A 17 30.21 -40.72 34.89
N LYS A 18 30.24 -39.41 35.21
CA LYS A 18 30.30 -38.91 36.59
C LYS A 18 29.01 -39.13 37.40
N LEU A 19 27.84 -39.08 36.76
CA LEU A 19 26.56 -39.39 37.41
C LEU A 19 26.42 -40.89 37.71
N ILE A 20 26.81 -41.75 36.75
CA ILE A 20 26.76 -43.21 36.89
C ILE A 20 27.74 -43.73 37.96
N THR A 21 28.89 -43.05 38.15
CA THR A 21 29.88 -43.43 39.18
C THR A 21 29.50 -43.02 40.61
N HIS A 22 28.49 -42.17 40.80
CA HIS A 22 28.13 -41.64 42.12
C HIS A 22 26.92 -42.34 42.78
N SER A 23 26.28 -43.30 42.09
CA SER A 23 25.18 -44.10 42.61
C SER A 23 25.51 -45.60 42.58
N ARG A 24 25.65 -46.22 43.75
CA ARG A 24 25.84 -47.67 43.87
C ARG A 24 24.56 -48.41 43.47
N PHE A 25 24.58 -49.08 42.32
CA PHE A 25 23.86 -50.33 42.14
C PHE A 25 24.82 -51.40 41.63
N HIS A 26 24.99 -52.45 42.44
CA HIS A 26 25.98 -53.49 42.22
C HIS A 26 25.26 -54.76 41.78
N SER A 27 25.12 -55.00 40.47
CA SER A 27 24.65 -56.29 39.95
C SER A 27 25.16 -56.54 38.53
N VAL A 28 25.63 -57.77 38.29
CA VAL A 28 26.10 -58.35 37.02
C VAL A 28 27.24 -57.60 36.29
N ARG A 29 28.46 -58.03 36.60
CA ARG A 29 29.67 -57.82 35.79
C ARG A 29 30.00 -59.13 35.07
N SER A 30 29.67 -59.28 33.79
CA SER A 30 30.42 -60.17 32.89
C SER A 30 30.21 -59.84 31.40
N ASN A 31 31.21 -60.23 30.61
CA ASN A 31 31.22 -60.39 29.15
C ASN A 31 31.07 -59.13 28.29
N ALA A 32 32.24 -58.58 27.93
CA ALA A 32 32.41 -57.68 26.81
C ALA A 32 32.34 -58.43 25.47
N SER A 33 31.57 -57.92 24.50
CA SER A 33 31.79 -58.10 23.04
C SER A 33 30.64 -57.52 22.18
N PHE A 34 30.47 -56.19 22.14
CA PHE A 34 29.50 -55.57 21.18
C PHE A 34 29.95 -54.21 20.61
N LEU A 35 31.27 -54.00 20.49
CA LEU A 35 31.88 -52.87 19.77
C LEU A 35 32.61 -53.35 18.50
N SER A 36 32.02 -54.33 17.81
CA SER A 36 32.60 -54.96 16.62
C SER A 36 31.56 -55.23 15.52
N CYS A 37 30.62 -54.30 15.31
CA CYS A 37 29.83 -54.20 14.07
C CYS A 37 29.17 -52.82 13.95
N LEU A 38 29.74 -51.97 13.09
CA LEU A 38 29.08 -51.11 12.07
C LEU A 38 30.15 -50.16 11.49
N PRO A 39 30.10 -49.81 10.19
CA PRO A 39 31.34 -49.64 9.42
C PRO A 39 31.96 -48.25 9.51
N GLN A 40 33.30 -48.23 9.54
CA GLN A 40 34.06 -47.10 9.02
C GLN A 40 33.81 -46.99 7.52
N HIS A 41 33.27 -45.86 7.05
CA HIS A 41 33.76 -45.13 5.86
C HIS A 41 32.92 -43.85 5.63
N ILE A 42 33.48 -42.92 4.85
CA ILE A 42 32.91 -41.60 4.49
C ILE A 42 32.92 -40.56 5.62
N TYR A 43 34.13 -40.22 6.07
CA TYR A 43 34.44 -38.88 6.58
C TYR A 43 35.60 -38.31 5.75
N TYR A 44 35.42 -37.10 5.22
CA TYR A 44 36.51 -36.28 4.67
C TYR A 44 36.87 -35.21 5.72
N ASP A 45 38.08 -35.28 6.26
CA ASP A 45 38.53 -34.42 7.38
C ASP A 45 39.12 -33.05 6.96
N GLN A 46 38.81 -32.57 5.75
CA GLN A 46 39.26 -31.25 5.28
C GLN A 46 38.13 -30.45 4.63
N ALA A 47 38.04 -29.17 4.99
CA ALA A 47 37.08 -28.24 4.42
C ALA A 47 37.47 -27.84 2.99
N PRO A 48 36.52 -27.80 2.03
CA PRO A 48 36.82 -27.31 0.68
C PRO A 48 37.13 -25.81 0.69
N LYS A 49 38.11 -25.42 -0.15
CA LYS A 49 38.63 -24.05 -0.24
C LYS A 49 37.49 -23.03 -0.46
N GLY A 50 37.45 -22.01 0.39
CA GLY A 50 36.45 -20.93 0.37
C GLY A 50 35.42 -20.95 1.50
N PHE A 51 35.25 -22.08 2.22
CA PHE A 51 34.31 -22.20 3.35
C PHE A 51 34.95 -22.24 4.75
N GLU A 52 36.26 -21.99 4.84
CA GLU A 52 37.07 -22.02 6.07
C GLU A 52 36.56 -21.08 7.18
N LYS A 53 35.82 -20.02 6.83
CA LYS A 53 35.26 -19.03 7.77
C LYS A 53 34.15 -19.58 8.68
N TYR A 54 33.66 -20.79 8.41
CA TYR A 54 32.56 -21.42 9.16
C TYR A 54 32.99 -22.54 10.12
N PHE A 55 34.30 -22.82 10.23
CA PHE A 55 34.86 -23.81 11.15
C PHE A 55 35.52 -23.14 12.37
N PRO A 56 35.09 -23.44 13.62
CA PRO A 56 35.67 -22.85 14.81
C PRO A 56 36.99 -23.54 15.19
N GLY A 57 38.14 -22.93 14.86
CA GLY A 57 39.45 -23.46 15.27
C GLY A 57 40.69 -22.90 14.56
N GLY A 58 40.54 -22.15 13.47
CA GLY A 58 41.67 -21.62 12.69
C GLY A 58 42.48 -20.53 13.40
N LYS A 59 43.51 -20.92 14.15
CA LYS A 59 44.59 -19.99 14.57
C LYS A 59 45.29 -19.46 13.32
N LYS A 60 45.47 -18.13 13.21
CA LYS A 60 46.44 -17.57 12.25
C LYS A 60 47.86 -17.92 12.72
N PRO A 61 48.71 -18.56 11.90
CA PRO A 61 50.16 -18.49 12.10
C PRO A 61 50.66 -17.06 11.79
N PRO A 62 51.79 -16.64 12.37
CA PRO A 62 52.33 -15.30 12.14
C PRO A 62 52.91 -15.16 10.74
N SER A 63 52.94 -13.92 10.26
CA SER A 63 53.65 -13.54 9.04
C SER A 63 55.13 -13.31 9.34
N ASP A 64 56.00 -14.18 8.85
CA ASP A 64 57.38 -13.78 8.55
C ASP A 64 57.45 -13.23 7.12
N LYS A 65 57.92 -12.00 7.01
CA LYS A 65 58.27 -11.33 5.76
C LYS A 65 59.76 -11.51 5.50
N LYS A 66 60.13 -11.53 4.22
CA LYS A 66 61.39 -11.08 3.57
C LYS A 66 61.31 -11.57 2.12
N GLU A 67 61.74 -10.89 1.07
CA GLU A 67 62.34 -9.55 0.81
C GLU A 67 61.89 -9.23 -0.65
N ALA A 68 61.49 -8.02 -1.04
CA ALA A 68 62.31 -6.81 -1.19
C ALA A 68 63.55 -7.01 -2.08
N GLU A 69 63.71 -6.11 -3.04
CA GLU A 69 64.97 -5.56 -3.59
C GLU A 69 66.22 -6.45 -3.67
N ALA A 70 66.78 -6.52 -4.88
CA ALA A 70 68.14 -6.98 -5.08
C ALA A 70 69.11 -6.10 -4.27
N SER A 71 69.72 -6.71 -3.25
CA SER A 71 70.83 -6.21 -2.41
C SER A 71 70.62 -4.95 -1.54
N SER A 72 70.83 -5.18 -0.24
CA SER A 72 71.52 -4.31 0.73
C SER A 72 70.86 -3.04 1.30
N ASP A 73 70.35 -3.23 2.53
CA ASP A 73 70.77 -2.54 3.76
C ASP A 73 70.21 -1.14 4.18
N LYS A 74 69.61 -1.17 5.39
CA LYS A 74 69.65 -0.17 6.48
C LYS A 74 68.70 1.05 6.51
N LYS A 75 67.60 0.81 7.25
CA LYS A 75 67.29 1.35 8.60
C LYS A 75 66.77 2.79 8.81
N ASP A 76 65.68 2.81 9.60
CA ASP A 76 65.24 3.83 10.58
C ASP A 76 64.83 5.21 9.96
N GLU A 77 63.83 5.98 10.42
CA GLU A 77 63.17 6.06 11.75
C GLU A 77 61.69 6.59 11.67
N LYS A 78 61.08 6.95 12.81
CA LYS A 78 59.64 7.32 13.02
C LYS A 78 59.30 8.81 12.75
N VAL A 79 58.00 9.13 12.92
CA VAL A 79 57.31 10.45 13.19
C VAL A 79 56.60 11.03 11.94
N GLN A 80 55.34 11.52 11.93
CA GLN A 80 54.33 11.85 12.98
C GLN A 80 52.85 11.62 12.52
N GLU A 81 51.88 11.80 13.44
CA GLU A 81 50.45 12.13 13.17
C GLU A 81 50.23 13.67 13.31
N PRO A 82 49.08 14.28 12.93
CA PRO A 82 48.02 13.87 11.99
C PRO A 82 47.55 15.00 11.03
N SER A 83 46.70 14.72 10.03
CA SER A 83 45.43 15.46 9.82
C SER A 83 44.54 14.99 8.64
N SER A 84 43.24 14.84 8.96
CA SER A 84 42.04 15.05 8.11
C SER A 84 41.76 14.28 6.80
N LYS A 85 40.60 13.59 6.84
CA LYS A 85 39.54 13.47 5.80
C LYS A 85 39.86 12.72 4.48
N GLY A 86 39.16 11.60 4.27
CA GLY A 86 39.11 10.89 2.99
C GLY A 86 38.11 9.72 2.96
N THR A 87 36.94 9.97 2.37
CA THR A 87 35.80 9.08 2.09
C THR A 87 36.15 7.64 1.65
N GLN A 88 35.41 6.63 2.15
CA GLN A 88 35.35 5.28 1.56
C GLN A 88 34.14 5.11 0.63
N SER A 89 34.36 4.41 -0.49
CA SER A 89 33.33 4.03 -1.46
C SER A 89 32.81 2.61 -1.22
N SER A 90 31.57 2.36 -1.64
CA SER A 90 30.83 1.10 -1.45
C SER A 90 30.83 0.19 -2.69
N GLN A 91 30.85 -1.13 -2.50
CA GLN A 91 30.42 -2.11 -3.50
C GLN A 91 29.09 -2.78 -3.10
N ARG A 92 28.17 -2.88 -4.07
CA ARG A 92 26.89 -3.63 -4.07
C ARG A 92 27.16 -5.11 -4.41
N SER A 93 26.30 -6.13 -4.26
CA SER A 93 24.83 -6.34 -4.13
C SER A 93 24.61 -7.84 -3.72
N PRO A 94 23.40 -8.47 -3.67
CA PRO A 94 22.01 -8.01 -3.87
C PRO A 94 21.06 -8.29 -2.67
N GLN A 95 19.80 -7.86 -2.75
CA GLN A 95 18.84 -7.98 -1.64
C GLN A 95 17.36 -7.98 -2.10
N GLN A 96 16.59 -9.00 -1.70
CA GLN A 96 15.12 -9.00 -1.50
C GLN A 96 14.67 -10.39 -0.97
N PRO A 97 13.49 -10.51 -0.31
CA PRO A 97 12.68 -9.51 0.38
C PRO A 97 12.51 -9.80 1.89
N ASP A 98 12.29 -8.75 2.69
CA ASP A 98 12.05 -8.87 4.14
C ASP A 98 10.59 -9.24 4.47
N TRP A 99 10.41 -10.26 5.33
CA TRP A 99 9.22 -10.41 6.17
C TRP A 99 9.55 -11.06 7.52
N MET A 100 10.08 -10.28 8.48
CA MET A 100 9.89 -10.64 9.89
C MET A 100 9.87 -9.43 10.81
N PHE A 101 8.82 -9.36 11.62
CA PHE A 101 8.54 -8.32 12.61
C PHE A 101 9.74 -8.05 13.53
N LYS A 102 10.20 -6.79 13.56
CA LYS A 102 11.23 -6.31 14.48
C LYS A 102 10.56 -5.59 15.65
N LEU A 103 10.23 -6.31 16.73
CA LEU A 103 9.81 -5.67 17.99
C LEU A 103 10.99 -4.83 18.51
N SER A 104 10.87 -3.50 18.42
CA SER A 104 11.80 -2.56 19.01
C SER A 104 11.06 -1.69 20.03
N PHE A 105 11.14 -2.07 21.30
CA PHE A 105 10.81 -1.16 22.40
C PHE A 105 12.00 -0.22 22.60
N GLY A 106 11.82 1.04 22.24
CA GLY A 106 12.84 2.09 22.34
C GLY A 106 12.34 3.26 23.19
N GLY A 107 13.05 3.53 24.28
CA GLY A 107 12.80 4.65 25.20
C GLY A 107 13.02 4.20 26.64
N GLY A 108 13.94 4.77 27.43
CA GLY A 108 14.92 5.80 27.13
C GLY A 108 15.41 6.40 28.45
N GLY A 109 16.62 6.07 28.91
CA GLY A 109 17.07 6.47 30.25
C GLY A 109 18.41 5.87 30.66
N ASN A 110 19.45 6.69 30.62
CA ASN A 110 20.86 6.32 30.84
C ASN A 110 21.16 5.86 32.29
N LYS A 111 21.72 4.64 32.46
CA LYS A 111 22.60 4.31 33.61
C LYS A 111 23.50 3.10 33.32
N LYS A 112 24.79 3.23 33.67
CA LYS A 112 25.82 2.17 33.56
C LYS A 112 25.49 0.96 34.45
N GLY A 113 25.74 -0.25 33.94
CA GLY A 113 25.68 -1.50 34.72
C GLY A 113 26.32 -2.66 33.94
N SER A 114 27.13 -3.47 34.61
CA SER A 114 27.89 -4.58 34.00
C SER A 114 27.01 -5.77 33.58
N GLY A 115 27.45 -6.49 32.55
CA GLY A 115 26.75 -7.68 32.06
C GLY A 115 26.79 -8.86 33.04
N LYS A 116 25.73 -9.68 33.02
CA LYS A 116 25.68 -11.03 33.63
C LYS A 116 25.16 -12.03 32.60
N ASN A 117 25.78 -13.21 32.53
CA ASN A 117 25.33 -14.32 31.70
C ASN A 117 24.06 -14.96 32.30
N PRO A 118 23.08 -15.42 31.49
CA PRO A 118 21.82 -15.98 31.98
C PRO A 118 21.91 -17.45 32.45
N PHE A 119 23.10 -17.94 32.80
CA PHE A 119 23.36 -19.34 33.17
C PHE A 119 24.17 -19.47 34.46
N SER A 120 23.73 -18.80 35.53
CA SER A 120 24.11 -19.12 36.91
C SER A 120 22.96 -19.84 37.63
N PRO A 121 23.23 -20.87 38.45
CA PRO A 121 22.18 -21.69 39.05
C PRO A 121 21.62 -21.06 40.34
N ASP A 122 20.66 -20.13 40.19
CA ASP A 122 19.80 -19.74 41.31
C ASP A 122 18.85 -20.90 41.69
N GLU A 123 18.60 -21.11 42.98
CA GLU A 123 17.90 -22.30 43.48
C GLU A 123 16.46 -22.46 42.96
N ASP A 124 15.80 -21.34 42.63
CA ASP A 124 14.47 -21.28 42.01
C ASP A 124 14.39 -22.04 40.67
N ASN A 125 15.49 -22.15 39.93
CA ASN A 125 15.52 -22.80 38.62
C ASN A 125 15.52 -24.34 38.69
N LYS A 126 15.80 -24.93 39.87
CA LYS A 126 15.82 -26.40 40.05
C LYS A 126 14.45 -27.02 39.77
N TRP A 127 13.38 -26.42 40.29
CA TRP A 127 12.01 -26.91 40.11
C TRP A 127 11.54 -26.80 38.65
N VAL A 128 11.92 -25.72 37.96
CA VAL A 128 11.64 -25.55 36.52
C VAL A 128 12.37 -26.61 35.70
N ALA A 129 13.64 -26.90 36.01
CA ALA A 129 14.39 -27.97 35.36
C ALA A 129 13.75 -29.35 35.60
N PHE A 130 13.36 -29.69 36.85
CA PHE A 130 12.69 -30.97 37.14
C PHE A 130 11.34 -31.10 36.42
N ALA A 131 10.53 -30.04 36.34
CA ALA A 131 9.28 -30.05 35.57
C ALA A 131 9.52 -30.26 34.06
N LEU A 132 10.59 -29.67 33.52
CA LEU A 132 10.95 -29.79 32.10
C LEU A 132 11.50 -31.18 31.76
N PHE A 133 12.28 -31.80 32.65
CA PHE A 133 12.70 -33.20 32.51
C PHE A 133 11.54 -34.19 32.69
N GLY A 134 10.63 -33.95 33.62
CA GLY A 134 9.44 -34.79 33.83
C GLY A 134 8.49 -34.77 32.63
N THR A 135 8.23 -33.59 32.05
CA THR A 135 7.41 -33.44 30.83
C THR A 135 8.07 -34.07 29.61
N LEU A 136 9.40 -33.92 29.43
CA LEU A 136 10.15 -34.64 28.40
C LEU A 136 10.08 -36.17 28.58
N GLY A 137 10.15 -36.67 29.82
CA GLY A 137 10.00 -38.10 30.12
C GLY A 137 8.63 -38.65 29.74
N VAL A 138 7.55 -37.93 30.08
CA VAL A 138 6.17 -38.30 29.70
C VAL A 138 5.99 -38.26 28.18
N LEU A 139 6.50 -37.23 27.49
CA LEU A 139 6.48 -37.14 26.03
C LEU A 139 7.25 -38.28 25.36
N ALA A 140 8.40 -38.69 25.92
CA ALA A 140 9.17 -39.83 25.41
C ALA A 140 8.43 -41.16 25.56
N ILE A 141 7.70 -41.38 26.66
CA ILE A 141 6.86 -42.57 26.88
C ILE A 141 5.68 -42.59 25.90
N ILE A 142 5.05 -41.44 25.64
CA ILE A 142 3.95 -41.32 24.67
C ILE A 142 4.47 -41.60 23.25
N ALA A 143 5.59 -40.97 22.85
CA ALA A 143 6.21 -41.22 21.55
C ALA A 143 6.60 -42.71 21.36
N TYR A 144 7.15 -43.36 22.39
CA TYR A 144 7.47 -44.79 22.34
C TYR A 144 6.24 -45.69 22.10
N ASN A 145 5.06 -45.29 22.61
CA ASN A 145 3.81 -46.00 22.35
C ASN A 145 3.26 -45.76 20.93
N GLU A 146 3.47 -44.58 20.33
CA GLU A 146 3.09 -44.33 18.93
C GLU A 146 3.96 -45.11 17.94
N PHE A 147 5.27 -45.25 18.20
CA PHE A 147 6.19 -46.01 17.34
C PHE A 147 5.82 -47.50 17.16
N ARG A 148 4.85 -48.03 17.93
CA ARG A 148 4.31 -49.39 17.77
C ARG A 148 3.25 -49.52 16.66
N TYR A 149 2.81 -48.42 16.07
CA TYR A 149 1.84 -48.41 14.97
C TYR A 149 2.56 -48.22 13.62
N LYS A 150 2.41 -49.20 12.71
CA LYS A 150 2.96 -49.14 11.35
C LYS A 150 1.82 -48.98 10.34
N GLU A 151 1.85 -47.90 9.57
CA GLU A 151 0.91 -47.70 8.45
C GLU A 151 1.26 -48.65 7.29
N ILE A 152 0.24 -49.22 6.65
CA ILE A 152 0.34 -50.02 5.42
C ILE A 152 -0.63 -49.49 4.36
N THR A 153 -0.39 -49.81 3.09
CA THR A 153 -1.33 -49.42 2.03
C THR A 153 -2.43 -50.47 1.84
N TRP A 154 -3.59 -50.07 1.30
CA TRP A 154 -4.68 -51.02 0.95
C TRP A 154 -4.21 -52.14 0.01
N LYS A 155 -3.38 -51.83 -0.99
CA LYS A 155 -2.82 -52.83 -1.92
C LYS A 155 -1.88 -53.82 -1.21
N GLU A 156 -1.07 -53.32 -0.28
CA GLU A 156 -0.18 -54.15 0.54
C GLU A 156 -0.96 -55.03 1.52
N PHE A 157 -2.04 -54.50 2.11
CA PHE A 157 -2.98 -55.28 2.92
C PHE A 157 -3.56 -56.47 2.13
N VAL A 158 -4.14 -56.21 0.94
CA VAL A 158 -4.73 -57.26 0.09
C VAL A 158 -3.67 -58.27 -0.36
N ASN A 159 -2.56 -57.80 -0.96
CA ASN A 159 -1.60 -58.69 -1.61
C ASN A 159 -0.68 -59.46 -0.64
N SER A 160 -0.36 -58.91 0.52
CA SER A 160 0.61 -59.51 1.46
C SER A 160 -0.02 -60.23 2.64
N TYR A 161 -1.24 -59.86 3.04
CA TYR A 161 -1.86 -60.33 4.28
C TYR A 161 -3.19 -61.05 4.06
N LEU A 162 -4.08 -60.48 3.25
CA LEU A 162 -5.39 -61.06 2.96
C LEU A 162 -5.26 -62.30 2.05
N SER A 163 -4.48 -62.20 0.97
CA SER A 163 -4.17 -63.32 0.05
C SER A 163 -3.56 -64.56 0.72
N ARG A 164 -2.94 -64.39 1.88
CA ARG A 164 -2.27 -65.46 2.65
C ARG A 164 -3.15 -66.05 3.76
N ASN A 165 -4.40 -65.58 3.92
CA ASN A 165 -5.31 -65.95 5.01
C ASN A 165 -4.70 -65.78 6.41
N ILE A 166 -3.89 -64.74 6.63
CA ILE A 166 -3.23 -64.47 7.91
C ILE A 166 -4.08 -63.54 8.81
N VAL A 167 -5.09 -62.89 8.25
CA VAL A 167 -5.96 -61.91 8.93
C VAL A 167 -7.06 -62.64 9.72
N GLU A 168 -7.14 -62.39 11.03
CA GLU A 168 -8.20 -62.90 11.91
C GLU A 168 -9.45 -62.01 11.85
N LYS A 169 -9.25 -60.68 11.94
CA LYS A 169 -10.32 -59.67 11.93
C LYS A 169 -9.80 -58.27 11.64
N LEU A 170 -10.72 -57.41 11.20
CA LEU A 170 -10.45 -56.00 10.92
C LEU A 170 -11.21 -55.13 11.93
N GLU A 171 -10.49 -54.33 12.72
CA GLU A 171 -11.09 -53.44 13.72
C GLU A 171 -11.16 -52.01 13.17
N VAL A 172 -12.36 -51.52 12.82
CA VAL A 172 -12.58 -50.15 12.33
C VAL A 172 -12.62 -49.21 13.53
N VAL A 173 -11.60 -48.35 13.66
CA VAL A 173 -11.45 -47.43 14.80
C VAL A 173 -11.97 -46.04 14.42
N ASN A 174 -12.92 -45.53 15.22
CA ASN A 174 -13.49 -44.19 15.10
C ASN A 174 -14.03 -43.82 13.70
N LYS A 175 -14.38 -44.82 12.88
CA LYS A 175 -14.79 -44.69 11.46
C LYS A 175 -13.77 -43.99 10.53
N LYS A 176 -12.51 -43.86 10.95
CA LYS A 176 -11.45 -43.15 10.21
C LYS A 176 -10.35 -44.08 9.66
N TRP A 177 -10.05 -45.14 10.40
CA TRP A 177 -8.96 -46.05 10.06
C TRP A 177 -9.27 -47.48 10.49
N VAL A 178 -8.60 -48.44 9.86
CA VAL A 178 -8.76 -49.87 10.12
C VAL A 178 -7.48 -50.42 10.73
N ARG A 179 -7.61 -51.16 11.82
CA ARG A 179 -6.52 -51.90 12.48
C ARG A 179 -6.62 -53.37 12.11
N VAL A 180 -5.55 -53.93 11.59
CA VAL A 180 -5.49 -55.34 11.18
C VAL A 180 -5.06 -56.20 12.36
N LYS A 181 -5.81 -57.27 12.66
CA LYS A 181 -5.39 -58.33 13.58
C LYS A 181 -5.13 -59.61 12.82
N PHE A 182 -4.01 -60.24 13.14
CA PHE A 182 -3.57 -61.50 12.55
C PHE A 182 -3.81 -62.66 13.51
N VAL A 183 -3.95 -63.86 12.96
CA VAL A 183 -4.13 -65.10 13.72
C VAL A 183 -2.95 -65.31 14.69
N PRO A 184 -3.20 -65.72 15.96
CA PRO A 184 -2.15 -65.95 16.94
C PRO A 184 -1.11 -66.97 16.44
N GLY A 185 0.13 -66.51 16.25
CA GLY A 185 1.25 -67.34 15.79
C GLY A 185 2.05 -66.76 14.62
N ASN A 186 1.46 -65.86 13.82
CA ASN A 186 2.12 -65.28 12.62
C ASN A 186 2.65 -63.83 12.80
N HIS A 187 2.88 -63.39 14.05
CA HIS A 187 3.43 -62.06 14.34
C HIS A 187 4.97 -62.06 14.26
N LEU A 188 5.54 -61.71 13.10
CA LEU A 188 7.00 -61.60 12.93
C LEU A 188 7.61 -60.37 13.65
N ASP A 189 6.87 -59.27 13.73
CA ASP A 189 7.22 -58.09 14.52
C ASP A 189 6.06 -57.73 15.45
N GLY A 190 6.36 -57.34 16.69
CA GLY A 190 5.38 -56.89 17.70
C GLY A 190 4.78 -55.50 17.43
N ASN A 191 4.42 -55.23 16.18
CA ASN A 191 3.89 -53.97 15.67
C ASN A 191 2.39 -54.11 15.32
N LYS A 192 1.62 -53.05 15.53
CA LYS A 192 0.21 -52.99 15.17
C LYS A 192 0.08 -52.34 13.79
N TYR A 193 -0.54 -53.05 12.86
CA TYR A 193 -0.69 -52.63 11.47
C TYR A 193 -2.03 -51.94 11.26
N TRP A 194 -2.02 -50.83 10.52
CA TRP A 194 -3.22 -50.03 10.29
C TRP A 194 -3.18 -49.28 8.95
N PHE A 195 -4.34 -48.86 8.47
CA PHE A 195 -4.47 -48.01 7.27
C PHE A 195 -5.68 -47.08 7.36
N ASN A 196 -5.60 -45.93 6.69
CA ASN A 196 -6.68 -44.96 6.60
C ASN A 196 -7.80 -45.41 5.63
N ILE A 197 -9.05 -45.08 5.94
CA ILE A 197 -10.21 -45.30 5.05
C ILE A 197 -10.95 -43.99 4.79
N GLY A 198 -11.42 -43.79 3.55
CA GLY A 198 -12.15 -42.58 3.16
C GLY A 198 -13.61 -42.58 3.63
N SER A 199 -14.30 -43.70 3.45
CA SER A 199 -15.61 -43.96 4.05
C SER A 199 -15.72 -45.44 4.44
N VAL A 200 -16.58 -45.73 5.41
CA VAL A 200 -16.84 -47.11 5.87
C VAL A 200 -17.54 -47.90 4.76
N ASP A 201 -18.58 -47.33 4.15
CA ASP A 201 -19.39 -48.00 3.13
C ASP A 201 -18.59 -48.34 1.86
N THR A 202 -17.62 -47.49 1.49
CA THR A 202 -16.69 -47.79 0.37
C THR A 202 -15.69 -48.86 0.76
N PHE A 203 -15.26 -48.89 2.02
CA PHE A 203 -14.33 -49.90 2.53
C PHE A 203 -14.97 -51.30 2.57
N GLU A 204 -16.18 -51.44 3.09
CA GLU A 204 -16.90 -52.73 3.14
C GLU A 204 -17.12 -53.29 1.73
N ARG A 205 -17.65 -52.49 0.80
CA ARG A 205 -17.84 -52.90 -0.61
C ARG A 205 -16.53 -53.32 -1.29
N ASN A 206 -15.44 -52.60 -1.05
CA ASN A 206 -14.14 -52.95 -1.61
C ASN A 206 -13.58 -54.24 -1.01
N LEU A 207 -13.83 -54.52 0.28
CA LEU A 207 -13.44 -55.76 0.93
C LEU A 207 -14.27 -56.95 0.41
N GLU A 208 -15.58 -56.79 0.27
CA GLU A 208 -16.49 -57.80 -0.30
C GLU A 208 -16.11 -58.15 -1.74
N ASN A 209 -15.91 -57.15 -2.61
CA ASN A 209 -15.49 -57.37 -3.99
C ASN A 209 -14.15 -58.13 -4.07
N VAL A 210 -13.17 -57.76 -3.25
CA VAL A 210 -11.86 -58.43 -3.21
C VAL A 210 -11.96 -59.86 -2.68
N GLN A 211 -12.82 -60.13 -1.68
CA GLN A 211 -13.05 -61.49 -1.18
C GLN A 211 -13.79 -62.37 -2.21
N LEU A 212 -14.69 -61.79 -3.01
CA LEU A 212 -15.32 -62.46 -4.15
C LEU A 212 -14.32 -62.75 -5.28
N GLU A 213 -13.47 -61.79 -5.65
CA GLU A 213 -12.40 -61.97 -6.65
C GLU A 213 -11.39 -63.06 -6.25
N MET A 214 -11.09 -63.20 -4.96
CA MET A 214 -10.25 -64.28 -4.42
C MET A 214 -11.01 -65.60 -4.19
N ASN A 215 -12.26 -65.69 -4.62
CA ASN A 215 -13.11 -66.89 -4.54
C ASN A 215 -13.23 -67.48 -3.13
N ILE A 216 -13.27 -66.61 -2.10
CA ILE A 216 -13.48 -67.00 -0.71
C ILE A 216 -14.97 -67.28 -0.49
N GLU A 217 -15.30 -68.41 0.14
CA GLU A 217 -16.70 -68.72 0.48
C GLU A 217 -17.26 -67.73 1.51
N PRO A 218 -18.54 -67.32 1.42
CA PRO A 218 -19.14 -66.34 2.35
C PRO A 218 -19.05 -66.70 3.83
N ALA A 219 -18.95 -68.00 4.17
CA ALA A 219 -18.76 -68.47 5.54
C ALA A 219 -17.38 -68.13 6.13
N ASN A 220 -16.38 -67.88 5.28
CA ASN A 220 -14.99 -67.61 5.65
C ASN A 220 -14.59 -66.13 5.44
N TYR A 221 -15.56 -65.23 5.32
CA TYR A 221 -15.32 -63.79 5.20
C TYR A 221 -14.69 -63.20 6.48
N VAL A 222 -13.72 -62.30 6.31
CA VAL A 222 -13.00 -61.70 7.45
C VAL A 222 -13.95 -60.78 8.22
N PRO A 223 -14.20 -61.02 9.52
CA PRO A 223 -15.15 -60.22 10.29
C PRO A 223 -14.62 -58.79 10.52
N VAL A 224 -15.48 -57.81 10.21
CA VAL A 224 -15.26 -56.38 10.48
C VAL A 224 -15.91 -56.01 11.81
N VAL A 225 -15.14 -55.47 12.75
CA VAL A 225 -15.58 -55.11 14.11
C VAL A 225 -15.40 -53.62 14.34
N TYR A 226 -16.48 -52.93 14.65
CA TYR A 226 -16.48 -51.50 14.93
C TYR A 226 -16.03 -51.20 16.37
N LYS A 227 -15.09 -50.27 16.53
CA LYS A 227 -14.60 -49.78 17.82
C LYS A 227 -14.53 -48.27 17.89
N THR A 228 -15.08 -47.71 18.95
CA THR A 228 -14.82 -46.33 19.37
C THR A 228 -13.76 -46.34 20.45
N GLU A 229 -12.56 -45.83 20.13
CA GLU A 229 -11.47 -45.62 21.10
C GLU A 229 -11.37 -44.13 21.40
N MET A 230 -11.24 -43.73 22.67
CA MET A 230 -11.05 -42.32 23.00
C MET A 230 -9.69 -41.84 22.54
N ASP A 231 -9.70 -40.91 21.59
CA ASP A 231 -8.50 -40.35 20.96
C ASP A 231 -7.78 -39.38 21.93
N GLY A 232 -6.81 -39.92 22.67
CA GLY A 232 -6.04 -39.19 23.67
C GLY A 232 -5.20 -38.03 23.12
N SER A 233 -4.98 -37.97 21.80
CA SER A 233 -4.26 -36.87 21.15
C SER A 233 -4.93 -35.51 21.38
N GLY A 234 -6.26 -35.48 21.46
CA GLY A 234 -7.03 -34.27 21.75
C GLY A 234 -6.68 -33.65 23.10
N LEU A 235 -6.54 -34.45 24.15
CA LEU A 235 -6.16 -33.98 25.49
C LEU A 235 -4.73 -33.42 25.55
N ILE A 236 -3.81 -34.02 24.79
CA ILE A 236 -2.42 -33.56 24.69
C ILE A 236 -2.35 -32.18 24.01
N SER A 237 -3.23 -31.90 23.04
CA SER A 237 -3.29 -30.59 22.36
C SER A 237 -3.65 -29.42 23.29
N TYR A 238 -4.33 -29.68 24.42
CA TYR A 238 -4.67 -28.66 25.41
C TYR A 238 -3.57 -28.42 26.45
N LEU A 239 -2.59 -29.32 26.60
CA LEU A 239 -1.51 -29.19 27.59
C LEU A 239 -0.69 -27.89 27.42
N PRO A 240 -0.31 -27.43 26.21
CA PRO A 240 0.37 -26.14 26.04
C PRO A 240 -0.49 -24.95 26.50
N GLY A 241 -1.80 -24.98 26.22
CA GLY A 241 -2.74 -23.94 26.65
C GLY A 241 -2.89 -23.89 28.17
N ILE A 242 -3.04 -25.05 28.80
CA ILE A 242 -3.12 -25.18 30.26
C ILE A 242 -1.80 -24.78 30.93
N ALA A 243 -0.64 -25.11 30.33
CA ALA A 243 0.67 -24.71 30.83
C ALA A 243 0.86 -23.18 30.76
N ILE A 244 0.45 -22.52 29.66
CA ILE A 244 0.46 -21.06 29.55
C ILE A 244 -0.49 -20.43 30.56
N LEU A 245 -1.71 -20.96 30.72
CA LEU A 245 -2.68 -20.45 31.69
C LEU A 245 -2.17 -20.59 33.13
N GLY A 246 -1.53 -21.73 33.46
CA GLY A 246 -0.90 -21.99 34.74
C GLY A 246 0.30 -21.07 35.00
N LEU A 247 1.10 -20.77 33.97
CA LEU A 247 2.24 -19.85 34.06
C LEU A 247 1.78 -18.38 34.21
N ILE A 248 0.68 -17.99 33.56
CA ILE A 248 0.01 -16.70 33.77
C ILE A 248 -0.54 -16.61 35.20
N LEU A 249 -1.26 -17.63 35.68
CA LEU A 249 -1.78 -17.67 37.05
C LEU A 249 -0.65 -17.68 38.10
N TRP A 250 0.47 -18.33 37.82
CA TRP A 250 1.65 -18.31 38.70
C TRP A 250 2.33 -16.93 38.72
N ASN A 251 2.48 -16.27 37.56
CA ASN A 251 2.96 -14.90 37.47
C ASN A 251 2.01 -13.90 38.16
N MET A 252 0.69 -14.06 38.02
CA MET A 252 -0.29 -13.26 38.75
C MET A 252 -0.18 -13.50 40.27
N ARG A 253 0.02 -14.75 40.71
CA ARG A 253 0.27 -15.05 42.14
C ARG A 253 1.58 -14.46 42.66
N ARG A 254 2.66 -14.49 41.87
CA ARG A 254 3.93 -13.80 42.19
C ARG A 254 3.77 -12.28 42.22
N SER A 255 2.96 -11.71 41.34
CA SER A 255 2.62 -10.27 41.34
C SER A 255 1.81 -9.85 42.58
N THR A 256 0.93 -10.71 43.13
CA THR A 256 0.26 -10.45 44.42
C THR A 256 1.17 -10.61 45.64
N GLY A 257 2.34 -11.25 45.51
CA GLY A 257 3.33 -11.36 46.59
C GLY A 257 4.04 -10.05 46.94
N MET A 258 3.86 -8.99 46.15
CA MET A 258 4.53 -7.69 46.33
C MET A 258 3.53 -6.55 46.61
N MET A 259 2.39 -6.84 47.25
CA MET A 259 1.38 -5.83 47.61
C MET A 259 0.80 -5.99 49.02
N GLY A 260 1.69 -5.91 50.03
CA GLY A 260 1.30 -5.53 51.39
C GLY A 260 1.29 -4.01 51.52
N GLY A 261 0.16 -3.36 51.20
CA GLY A 261 0.01 -1.90 51.28
C GLY A 261 -1.04 -1.38 50.31
N GLY A 262 -2.08 -0.72 50.82
CA GLY A 262 -3.22 -0.27 50.03
C GLY A 262 -2.91 0.94 49.13
N GLY A 263 -3.63 1.04 48.01
CA GLY A 263 -3.54 2.19 47.11
C GLY A 263 -4.05 1.86 45.71
N ALA A 264 -5.30 2.20 45.42
CA ALA A 264 -5.85 2.04 44.08
C ALA A 264 -5.15 2.99 43.09
N ARG A 265 -4.19 2.46 42.31
CA ARG A 265 -3.64 3.15 41.13
C ARG A 265 -3.77 2.30 39.87
N ARG A 266 -4.82 2.65 39.14
CA ARG A 266 -5.08 2.36 37.72
C ARG A 266 -3.83 2.65 36.87
N GLY A 267 -3.22 1.63 36.26
CA GLY A 267 -2.15 1.80 35.29
C GLY A 267 -1.46 0.49 34.88
N GLY A 268 -1.46 0.16 33.58
CA GLY A 268 -0.47 -0.76 33.00
C GLY A 268 -0.85 -2.24 32.80
N GLY A 269 -2.08 -2.59 32.41
CA GLY A 269 -2.40 -3.98 32.01
C GLY A 269 -3.66 -4.11 31.16
N LEU A 270 -3.50 -4.55 29.89
CA LEU A 270 -4.49 -4.85 28.83
C LEU A 270 -5.58 -3.79 28.49
N PHE A 271 -5.93 -2.87 29.38
CA PHE A 271 -7.07 -1.96 29.23
C PHE A 271 -6.76 -0.59 28.59
N GLY A 272 -5.51 -0.34 28.19
CA GLY A 272 -5.08 0.94 27.60
C GLY A 272 -5.31 1.09 26.09
N MET A 273 -5.94 0.12 25.43
CA MET A 273 -6.02 0.07 23.96
C MET A 273 -7.19 0.86 23.33
N GLY A 274 -8.02 1.51 24.15
CA GLY A 274 -9.19 2.27 23.72
C GLY A 274 -8.98 3.79 23.52
N GLU A 275 -7.88 4.36 24.03
CA GLU A 275 -7.60 5.80 23.95
C GLU A 275 -7.34 6.25 22.50
N THR A 276 -7.72 7.49 22.18
CA THR A 276 -7.52 8.06 20.83
C THR A 276 -6.09 8.43 20.53
N THR A 277 -5.65 8.09 19.32
CA THR A 277 -4.44 8.57 18.64
C THR A 277 -4.55 10.00 18.07
N ALA A 278 -5.71 10.66 18.25
CA ALA A 278 -6.03 11.97 17.73
C ALA A 278 -4.99 13.04 18.12
N LYS A 279 -4.49 13.78 17.12
CA LYS A 279 -3.52 14.86 17.33
C LYS A 279 -4.26 16.18 17.50
N LEU A 280 -4.16 16.75 18.68
CA LEU A 280 -4.61 18.13 18.95
C LEU A 280 -3.49 19.10 18.59
N ILE A 281 -3.77 20.05 17.72
CA ILE A 281 -2.88 21.13 17.31
C ILE A 281 -3.45 22.45 17.86
N ASN A 282 -2.65 23.17 18.63
CA ASN A 282 -3.05 24.46 19.21
C ASN A 282 -3.11 25.54 18.12
N PRO A 283 -3.97 26.57 18.22
CA PRO A 283 -4.10 27.63 17.21
C PRO A 283 -2.76 28.29 16.85
N SER A 284 -1.89 28.50 17.84
CA SER A 284 -0.55 29.09 17.70
C SER A 284 0.44 28.25 16.88
N GLU A 285 0.17 26.97 16.68
CA GLU A 285 1.02 26.05 15.90
C GLU A 285 0.54 25.92 14.45
N ILE A 286 -0.64 26.46 14.10
CA ILE A 286 -1.23 26.39 12.77
C ILE A 286 -0.61 27.47 11.87
N GLY A 287 0.57 27.19 11.32
CA GLY A 287 1.30 28.08 10.42
C GLY A 287 0.73 28.24 9.00
N VAL A 288 -0.56 27.97 8.77
CA VAL A 288 -1.21 27.97 7.44
C VAL A 288 -2.50 28.80 7.47
N LYS A 289 -2.69 29.65 6.46
CA LYS A 289 -3.83 30.57 6.29
C LYS A 289 -4.45 30.44 4.89
N PHE A 290 -5.61 31.07 4.64
CA PHE A 290 -6.26 30.99 3.32
C PHE A 290 -5.45 31.64 2.20
N ARG A 291 -4.55 32.58 2.52
CA ARG A 291 -3.59 33.16 1.57
C ARG A 291 -2.56 32.13 1.04
N ASP A 292 -2.34 31.04 1.78
CA ASP A 292 -1.37 29.98 1.46
C ASP A 292 -2.07 28.83 0.69
N VAL A 293 -3.35 29.01 0.34
CA VAL A 293 -4.18 28.12 -0.48
C VAL A 293 -4.64 28.90 -1.72
N ALA A 294 -4.76 28.27 -2.89
CA ALA A 294 -5.10 28.93 -4.16
C ALA A 294 -5.78 27.94 -5.13
N GLY A 295 -6.45 28.44 -6.18
CA GLY A 295 -7.07 27.63 -7.22
C GLY A 295 -8.25 26.76 -6.75
N CYS A 296 -9.04 27.28 -5.81
CA CYS A 296 -10.23 26.64 -5.24
C CYS A 296 -11.13 27.67 -4.53
N GLU A 297 -11.35 28.82 -5.17
CA GLU A 297 -12.00 30.01 -4.63
C GLU A 297 -13.46 29.76 -4.22
N GLU A 298 -14.20 28.95 -4.98
CA GLU A 298 -15.57 28.53 -4.66
C GLU A 298 -15.60 27.73 -3.36
N ALA A 299 -14.71 26.73 -3.24
CA ALA A 299 -14.58 25.92 -2.03
C ALA A 299 -14.13 26.75 -0.83
N LYS A 300 -13.27 27.76 -1.02
CA LYS A 300 -12.92 28.73 0.04
C LYS A 300 -14.14 29.53 0.48
N VAL A 301 -14.96 30.04 -0.43
CA VAL A 301 -16.14 30.85 -0.10
C VAL A 301 -17.14 30.04 0.75
N GLU A 302 -17.42 28.79 0.39
CA GLU A 302 -18.28 27.92 1.20
C GLU A 302 -17.67 27.64 2.59
N ILE A 303 -16.36 27.42 2.67
CA ILE A 303 -15.66 27.16 3.94
C ILE A 303 -15.55 28.40 4.82
N MET A 304 -15.47 29.59 4.23
CA MET A 304 -15.45 30.87 4.96
C MET A 304 -16.76 31.12 5.72
N GLU A 305 -17.90 30.52 5.33
CA GLU A 305 -19.12 30.54 6.15
C GLU A 305 -18.87 29.95 7.55
N PHE A 306 -18.16 28.82 7.62
CA PHE A 306 -17.80 28.14 8.88
C PHE A 306 -16.80 28.96 9.70
N VAL A 307 -15.84 29.63 9.05
CA VAL A 307 -14.89 30.52 9.74
C VAL A 307 -15.61 31.74 10.32
N ASN A 308 -16.49 32.37 9.55
CA ASN A 308 -17.30 33.49 10.03
C ASN A 308 -18.26 33.05 11.14
N PHE A 309 -18.80 31.82 11.08
CA PHE A 309 -19.59 31.25 12.17
C PHE A 309 -18.77 31.07 13.46
N LEU A 310 -17.56 30.51 13.37
CA LEU A 310 -16.68 30.31 14.54
C LEU A 310 -16.22 31.64 15.17
N LYS A 311 -16.05 32.71 14.37
CA LYS A 311 -15.76 34.07 14.87
C LYS A 311 -16.99 34.80 15.41
N ASN A 312 -18.11 34.75 14.70
CA ASN A 312 -19.31 35.59 14.94
C ASN A 312 -20.60 34.75 15.05
N PRO A 313 -20.72 33.82 16.02
CA PRO A 313 -21.86 32.90 16.10
C PRO A 313 -23.20 33.61 16.35
N GLN A 314 -23.19 34.74 17.06
CA GLN A 314 -24.39 35.54 17.37
C GLN A 314 -25.15 35.98 16.12
N GLN A 315 -24.45 36.40 15.06
CA GLN A 315 -25.07 36.85 13.81
C GLN A 315 -25.96 35.78 13.16
N TYR A 316 -25.58 34.51 13.27
CA TYR A 316 -26.36 33.39 12.73
C TYR A 316 -27.52 32.99 13.67
N ILE A 317 -27.31 33.07 14.99
CA ILE A 317 -28.32 32.78 16.01
C ILE A 317 -29.47 33.80 15.96
N GLU A 318 -29.16 35.10 15.82
CA GLU A 318 -30.15 36.19 15.68
C GLU A 318 -31.03 36.02 14.44
N LEU A 319 -30.47 35.50 13.34
CA LEU A 319 -31.18 35.20 12.10
C LEU A 319 -31.96 33.87 12.16
N GLY A 320 -31.87 33.11 13.27
CA GLY A 320 -32.48 31.78 13.40
C GLY A 320 -31.84 30.71 12.50
N ALA A 321 -30.66 30.96 11.94
CA ALA A 321 -29.97 30.03 11.05
C ALA A 321 -29.43 28.84 11.85
N LYS A 322 -29.72 27.62 11.37
CA LYS A 322 -29.14 26.40 11.96
C LYS A 322 -27.70 26.24 11.50
N ILE A 323 -26.83 25.91 12.46
CA ILE A 323 -25.40 25.70 12.24
C ILE A 323 -25.21 24.38 11.47
N PRO A 324 -24.51 24.36 10.33
CA PRO A 324 -24.12 23.13 9.66
C PRO A 324 -23.15 22.35 10.57
N LYS A 325 -23.52 21.13 10.97
CA LYS A 325 -22.74 20.34 11.94
C LYS A 325 -21.40 19.86 11.36
N GLY A 326 -21.37 19.63 10.05
CA GLY A 326 -20.16 19.24 9.36
C GLY A 326 -20.22 19.42 7.85
N ALA A 327 -19.04 19.35 7.24
CA ALA A 327 -18.85 19.37 5.80
C ALA A 327 -17.91 18.26 5.36
N ILE A 328 -18.17 17.69 4.18
CA ILE A 328 -17.25 16.75 3.54
C ILE A 328 -16.58 17.41 2.34
N LEU A 329 -15.24 17.42 2.35
CA LEU A 329 -14.37 17.85 1.28
C LEU A 329 -14.13 16.67 0.34
N THR A 330 -14.50 16.84 -0.92
CA THR A 330 -14.53 15.77 -1.92
C THR A 330 -13.70 16.19 -3.13
N GLY A 331 -13.13 15.24 -3.87
CA GLY A 331 -12.35 15.53 -5.09
C GLY A 331 -11.06 14.71 -5.21
N PRO A 332 -10.29 14.87 -6.30
CA PRO A 332 -9.08 14.08 -6.55
C PRO A 332 -8.03 14.16 -5.43
N PRO A 333 -7.13 13.16 -5.30
CA PRO A 333 -5.96 13.30 -4.42
C PRO A 333 -5.09 14.49 -4.87
N GLY A 334 -4.38 15.13 -3.94
CA GLY A 334 -3.47 16.22 -4.27
C GLY A 334 -4.12 17.61 -4.47
N THR A 335 -5.45 17.76 -4.42
CA THR A 335 -6.14 19.06 -4.56
C THR A 335 -6.13 19.93 -3.30
N GLY A 336 -5.37 19.57 -2.26
CA GLY A 336 -5.20 20.41 -1.07
C GLY A 336 -6.31 20.33 -0.02
N LYS A 337 -7.24 19.36 -0.07
CA LYS A 337 -8.32 19.18 0.94
C LYS A 337 -7.84 19.32 2.40
N THR A 338 -6.79 18.60 2.78
CA THR A 338 -6.19 18.64 4.13
C THR A 338 -5.49 19.97 4.45
N LEU A 339 -4.99 20.68 3.43
CA LEU A 339 -4.41 22.03 3.58
C LEU A 339 -5.51 23.07 3.81
N LEU A 340 -6.60 22.99 3.06
CA LEU A 340 -7.77 23.85 3.17
C LEU A 340 -8.45 23.71 4.54
N ALA A 341 -8.60 22.47 5.06
CA ALA A 341 -9.07 22.23 6.42
C ALA A 341 -8.16 22.86 7.51
N LYS A 342 -6.84 22.77 7.35
CA LYS A 342 -5.87 23.43 8.26
C LYS A 342 -5.95 24.96 8.18
N ALA A 343 -6.03 25.51 6.97
CA ALA A 343 -6.20 26.95 6.75
C ALA A 343 -7.50 27.47 7.41
N THR A 344 -8.58 26.69 7.35
CA THR A 344 -9.86 27.00 8.03
C THR A 344 -9.65 27.23 9.53
N ALA A 345 -8.90 26.35 10.20
CA ALA A 345 -8.61 26.48 11.63
C ALA A 345 -7.63 27.63 11.95
N GLY A 346 -6.62 27.84 11.11
CA GLY A 346 -5.69 28.97 11.24
C GLY A 346 -6.35 30.34 11.06
N GLU A 347 -7.39 30.42 10.24
CA GLU A 347 -8.14 31.66 9.97
C GLU A 347 -9.27 31.90 10.99
N ALA A 348 -9.87 30.83 11.52
CA ALA A 348 -10.78 30.89 12.67
C ALA A 348 -10.06 31.07 14.02
N ASN A 349 -8.74 30.79 14.08
CA ASN A 349 -7.92 30.79 15.30
C ASN A 349 -8.46 29.85 16.39
N VAL A 350 -8.90 28.65 15.99
CA VAL A 350 -9.44 27.61 16.89
C VAL A 350 -8.57 26.35 16.89
N PRO A 351 -8.59 25.51 17.96
CA PRO A 351 -7.85 24.25 17.98
C PRO A 351 -8.27 23.33 16.84
N PHE A 352 -7.29 22.65 16.25
CA PHE A 352 -7.49 21.70 15.15
C PHE A 352 -7.17 20.29 15.64
N ILE A 353 -8.19 19.43 15.72
CA ILE A 353 -8.04 18.02 16.09
C ILE A 353 -8.05 17.21 14.81
N THR A 354 -7.00 16.44 14.54
CA THR A 354 -6.88 15.65 13.30
C THR A 354 -6.72 14.15 13.57
N VAL A 355 -7.45 13.36 12.80
CA VAL A 355 -7.46 11.89 12.82
C VAL A 355 -7.54 11.38 11.36
N SER A 356 -6.87 10.28 11.03
CA SER A 356 -7.12 9.55 9.77
C SER A 356 -8.19 8.48 10.01
N GLY A 357 -9.13 8.32 9.08
CA GLY A 357 -10.16 7.28 9.09
C GLY A 357 -9.57 5.87 9.19
N SER A 358 -8.38 5.67 8.63
CA SER A 358 -7.62 4.43 8.71
C SER A 358 -7.24 4.06 10.15
N GLU A 359 -7.16 5.01 11.09
CA GLU A 359 -6.84 4.76 12.51
C GLU A 359 -7.98 4.12 13.31
N PHE A 360 -9.20 4.06 12.78
CA PHE A 360 -10.32 3.38 13.46
C PHE A 360 -10.42 1.88 13.12
N LEU A 361 -9.82 1.44 12.01
CA LEU A 361 -9.85 0.04 11.57
C LEU A 361 -8.82 -0.77 12.35
N GLU A 362 -9.29 -1.68 13.21
CA GLU A 362 -8.45 -2.49 14.09
C GLU A 362 -8.87 -3.96 14.07
N MET A 363 -7.93 -4.87 14.38
CA MET A 363 -8.24 -6.31 14.48
C MET A 363 -9.16 -6.66 15.66
N PHE A 364 -9.31 -5.75 16.63
CA PHE A 364 -10.08 -5.96 17.84
C PHE A 364 -11.45 -5.27 17.76
N VAL A 365 -12.50 -6.09 17.71
CA VAL A 365 -13.89 -5.63 17.70
C VAL A 365 -14.16 -4.73 18.92
N GLY A 366 -14.70 -3.53 18.67
CA GLY A 366 -15.05 -2.57 19.72
C GLY A 366 -13.99 -1.51 20.03
N VAL A 367 -12.76 -1.64 19.50
CA VAL A 367 -11.73 -0.58 19.63
C VAL A 367 -12.08 0.64 18.78
N GLY A 368 -12.45 0.46 17.51
CA GLY A 368 -12.87 1.55 16.62
C GLY A 368 -14.01 2.41 17.20
N PRO A 369 -15.14 1.83 17.68
CA PRO A 369 -16.19 2.60 18.35
C PRO A 369 -15.73 3.32 19.62
N SER A 370 -14.79 2.74 20.40
CA SER A 370 -14.23 3.42 21.58
C SER A 370 -13.44 4.67 21.18
N ARG A 371 -12.55 4.55 20.19
CA ARG A 371 -11.77 5.68 19.65
C ARG A 371 -12.67 6.79 19.12
N VAL A 372 -13.77 6.44 18.44
CA VAL A 372 -14.76 7.44 17.96
C VAL A 372 -15.36 8.22 19.13
N ARG A 373 -15.83 7.56 20.21
CA ARG A 373 -16.39 8.26 21.39
C ARG A 373 -15.36 9.18 22.07
N ASP A 374 -14.14 8.69 22.25
CA ASP A 374 -13.09 9.45 22.91
C ASP A 374 -12.62 10.64 22.05
N MET A 375 -12.66 10.53 20.71
CA MET A 375 -12.37 11.64 19.79
C MET A 375 -13.39 12.76 19.94
N PHE A 376 -14.69 12.41 19.95
CA PHE A 376 -15.75 13.38 20.18
C PHE A 376 -15.75 13.93 21.62
N SER A 377 -15.33 13.13 22.61
CA SER A 377 -15.08 13.60 23.98
C SER A 377 -13.96 14.65 24.04
N MET A 378 -12.88 14.45 23.27
CA MET A 378 -11.80 15.43 23.13
C MET A 378 -12.27 16.70 22.42
N ALA A 379 -13.04 16.58 21.33
CA ALA A 379 -13.60 17.73 20.63
C ALA A 379 -14.52 18.58 21.53
N ARG A 380 -15.44 17.93 22.26
CA ARG A 380 -16.34 18.59 23.23
C ARG A 380 -15.59 19.36 24.32
N LYS A 381 -14.43 18.87 24.80
CA LYS A 381 -13.61 19.54 25.82
C LYS A 381 -12.88 20.79 25.31
N ASN A 382 -12.62 20.86 24.01
CA ASN A 382 -11.84 21.93 23.38
C ASN A 382 -12.70 22.89 22.54
N ALA A 383 -14.03 22.84 22.69
CA ALA A 383 -14.95 23.70 21.94
C ALA A 383 -14.75 25.19 22.31
N PRO A 384 -14.73 26.13 21.34
CA PRO A 384 -14.92 25.92 19.91
C PRO A 384 -13.67 25.32 19.22
N CYS A 385 -13.85 24.28 18.40
CA CYS A 385 -12.76 23.62 17.68
C CYS A 385 -13.23 23.04 16.34
N ILE A 386 -12.26 22.73 15.48
CA ILE A 386 -12.48 21.98 14.24
C ILE A 386 -11.95 20.56 14.44
N LEU A 387 -12.81 19.57 14.17
CA LEU A 387 -12.46 18.16 14.12
C LEU A 387 -12.33 17.74 12.66
N PHE A 388 -11.15 17.30 12.24
CA PHE A 388 -10.85 16.88 10.88
C PHE A 388 -10.59 15.37 10.79
N ILE A 389 -11.38 14.67 9.97
CA ILE A 389 -11.25 13.25 9.65
C ILE A 389 -10.77 13.11 8.19
N ASP A 390 -9.48 12.80 8.00
CA ASP A 390 -8.96 12.47 6.66
C ASP A 390 -9.33 11.03 6.27
N GLU A 391 -9.34 10.70 4.97
CA GLU A 391 -9.66 9.35 4.47
C GLU A 391 -10.93 8.73 5.09
N ILE A 392 -12.03 9.50 5.19
CA ILE A 392 -13.26 9.03 5.84
C ILE A 392 -13.86 7.78 5.16
N ASP A 393 -13.54 7.51 3.89
CA ASP A 393 -13.91 6.30 3.17
C ASP A 393 -13.34 4.99 3.77
N ALA A 394 -12.31 5.05 4.61
CA ALA A 394 -11.84 3.92 5.39
C ALA A 394 -12.91 3.41 6.39
N VAL A 395 -13.68 4.29 7.02
CA VAL A 395 -14.78 3.92 7.94
C VAL A 395 -16.16 4.04 7.31
N GLY A 396 -16.31 4.96 6.35
CA GLY A 396 -17.59 5.38 5.79
C GLY A 396 -18.10 4.53 4.63
N ARG A 397 -17.48 3.39 4.32
CA ARG A 397 -17.85 2.57 3.16
C ARG A 397 -19.29 2.04 3.25
N LYS A 398 -20.00 2.05 2.13
CA LYS A 398 -21.37 1.56 1.99
C LYS A 398 -21.49 0.09 2.45
N ARG A 399 -22.47 -0.14 3.32
CA ARG A 399 -22.85 -1.45 3.88
C ARG A 399 -23.36 -2.39 2.80
N GLY A 400 -23.13 -3.70 2.95
CA GLY A 400 -23.80 -4.72 2.14
C GLY A 400 -23.00 -5.39 1.01
N GLY A 401 -21.66 -5.38 1.05
CA GLY A 401 -20.88 -6.36 0.29
C GLY A 401 -21.10 -7.77 0.84
N ARG A 402 -21.36 -8.77 -0.03
CA ARG A 402 -21.46 -10.20 0.35
C ARG A 402 -20.08 -10.80 0.68
N SER A 403 -19.37 -10.23 1.67
CA SER A 403 -18.04 -10.67 2.09
C SER A 403 -18.07 -11.16 3.54
N PHE A 404 -17.63 -12.40 3.76
CA PHE A 404 -17.64 -13.04 5.08
C PHE A 404 -16.61 -12.42 6.03
N GLY A 405 -17.05 -11.89 7.17
CA GLY A 405 -16.24 -11.69 8.39
C GLY A 405 -15.57 -10.32 8.58
N GLY A 406 -15.26 -9.57 7.54
CA GLY A 406 -14.50 -8.31 7.66
C GLY A 406 -15.33 -7.05 7.97
N HIS A 407 -16.61 -7.00 7.59
CA HIS A 407 -17.38 -5.75 7.61
C HIS A 407 -17.96 -5.36 8.98
N SER A 408 -18.05 -6.29 9.95
CA SER A 408 -18.75 -6.02 11.22
C SER A 408 -18.06 -5.01 12.12
N GLU A 409 -16.74 -4.86 12.05
CA GLU A 409 -16.01 -3.84 12.83
C GLU A 409 -16.25 -2.45 12.22
N GLN A 410 -15.98 -2.31 10.92
CA GLN A 410 -16.21 -1.09 10.14
C GLN A 410 -17.65 -0.57 10.28
N GLU A 411 -18.66 -1.44 10.16
CA GLU A 411 -20.07 -1.06 10.32
C GLU A 411 -20.41 -0.59 11.74
N ASN A 412 -19.83 -1.22 12.78
CA ASN A 412 -20.02 -0.80 14.17
C ASN A 412 -19.36 0.56 14.45
N THR A 413 -18.15 0.78 13.93
CA THR A 413 -17.42 2.05 14.00
C THR A 413 -18.16 3.17 13.28
N LEU A 414 -18.67 2.90 12.08
CA LEU A 414 -19.55 3.80 11.34
C LEU A 414 -20.81 4.14 12.12
N ASN A 415 -21.52 3.15 12.67
CA ASN A 415 -22.71 3.40 13.50
C ASN A 415 -22.41 4.30 14.70
N GLN A 416 -21.27 4.10 15.37
CA GLN A 416 -20.87 4.95 16.49
C GLN A 416 -20.57 6.39 16.05
N LEU A 417 -19.95 6.59 14.88
CA LEU A 417 -19.73 7.92 14.28
C LEU A 417 -21.06 8.62 14.01
N LEU A 418 -22.04 7.92 13.43
CA LEU A 418 -23.38 8.47 13.20
C LEU A 418 -24.08 8.88 14.51
N VAL A 419 -23.98 8.05 15.56
CA VAL A 419 -24.58 8.33 16.88
C VAL A 419 -23.95 9.57 17.55
N GLU A 420 -22.62 9.74 17.47
CA GLU A 420 -21.97 10.94 18.02
C GLU A 420 -22.29 12.20 17.20
N MET A 421 -22.41 12.10 15.87
CA MET A 421 -22.82 13.23 15.01
C MET A 421 -24.27 13.66 15.28
N ASP A 422 -25.20 12.72 15.40
CA ASP A 422 -26.59 12.99 15.75
C ASP A 422 -26.69 13.58 17.17
N GLY A 423 -25.91 13.04 18.10
CA GLY A 423 -25.85 13.42 19.52
C GLY A 423 -25.29 14.81 19.83
N PHE A 424 -24.75 15.55 18.85
CA PHE A 424 -24.43 16.97 19.03
C PHE A 424 -25.70 17.82 19.19
N ASN A 425 -25.82 18.46 20.34
CA ASN A 425 -26.69 19.63 20.50
C ASN A 425 -26.12 20.80 19.69
N THR A 426 -26.98 21.61 19.06
CA THR A 426 -26.55 22.80 18.28
C THR A 426 -25.86 23.89 19.10
N THR A 427 -25.75 23.73 20.42
CA THR A 427 -25.09 24.65 21.35
C THR A 427 -23.60 24.38 21.55
N THR A 428 -23.09 23.22 21.12
CA THR A 428 -21.64 22.94 21.15
C THR A 428 -21.02 23.39 19.83
N ASN A 429 -20.23 24.46 19.87
CA ASN A 429 -19.58 25.08 18.69
C ASN A 429 -18.42 24.24 18.12
N VAL A 430 -18.70 22.99 17.74
CA VAL A 430 -17.75 22.05 17.15
C VAL A 430 -18.13 21.85 15.68
N VAL A 431 -17.19 22.06 14.77
CA VAL A 431 -17.39 21.83 13.33
C VAL A 431 -16.64 20.56 12.93
N VAL A 432 -17.34 19.60 12.32
CA VAL A 432 -16.74 18.35 11.83
C VAL A 432 -16.45 18.47 10.33
N LEU A 433 -15.17 18.51 9.96
CA LEU A 433 -14.72 18.44 8.57
C LEU A 433 -14.25 17.02 8.27
N ALA A 434 -14.62 16.48 7.11
CA ALA A 434 -14.09 15.21 6.61
C ALA A 434 -13.48 15.38 5.22
N ALA A 435 -12.51 14.55 4.84
CA ALA A 435 -11.99 14.51 3.49
C ALA A 435 -12.10 13.09 2.89
N THR A 436 -12.44 13.01 1.62
CA THR A 436 -12.39 11.77 0.83
C THR A 436 -11.93 12.02 -0.59
N ASN A 437 -11.36 10.99 -1.22
CA ASN A 437 -11.13 10.95 -2.66
C ASN A 437 -12.30 10.29 -3.44
N ARG A 438 -13.22 9.61 -2.74
CA ARG A 438 -14.23 8.71 -3.32
C ARG A 438 -15.58 8.82 -2.62
N VAL A 439 -16.46 9.68 -3.14
CA VAL A 439 -17.82 9.87 -2.62
C VAL A 439 -18.74 8.69 -2.99
N ASP A 440 -18.45 8.03 -4.11
CA ASP A 440 -19.19 6.90 -4.68
C ASP A 440 -19.30 5.70 -3.74
N ILE A 441 -18.25 5.43 -2.94
CA ILE A 441 -18.22 4.32 -1.99
C ILE A 441 -18.77 4.66 -0.61
N LEU A 442 -19.12 5.91 -0.33
CA LEU A 442 -19.60 6.32 0.99
C LEU A 442 -21.04 5.90 1.27
N ASP A 443 -21.31 5.57 2.53
CA ASP A 443 -22.65 5.34 3.04
C ASP A 443 -23.45 6.64 3.00
N GLN A 444 -24.57 6.60 2.25
CA GLN A 444 -25.52 7.69 2.13
C GLN A 444 -26.10 8.14 3.48
N ALA A 445 -25.97 7.33 4.55
CA ALA A 445 -26.29 7.73 5.91
C ALA A 445 -25.40 8.88 6.42
N LEU A 446 -24.12 8.97 6.03
CA LEU A 446 -23.21 10.06 6.43
C LEU A 446 -23.61 11.40 5.81
N LEU A 447 -24.10 11.36 4.57
CA LEU A 447 -24.45 12.51 3.73
C LEU A 447 -25.86 13.08 4.02
N ARG A 448 -26.53 12.62 5.08
CA ARG A 448 -27.87 13.12 5.45
C ARG A 448 -27.78 14.43 6.24
N PRO A 449 -28.77 15.34 6.08
CA PRO A 449 -28.90 16.51 6.94
C PRO A 449 -28.95 16.14 8.44
N GLY A 450 -28.27 16.94 9.26
CA GLY A 450 -27.93 16.66 10.65
C GLY A 450 -26.52 16.07 10.85
N ARG A 451 -25.73 15.85 9.78
CA ARG A 451 -24.43 15.17 9.81
C ARG A 451 -23.41 15.91 8.93
N PHE A 452 -23.07 15.40 7.75
CA PHE A 452 -22.30 16.13 6.75
C PHE A 452 -23.28 16.90 5.85
N ASP A 453 -23.72 18.05 6.34
CA ASP A 453 -24.77 18.89 5.75
C ASP A 453 -24.31 19.59 4.47
N ARG A 454 -23.00 19.86 4.36
CA ARG A 454 -22.36 20.45 3.18
C ARG A 454 -21.46 19.42 2.49
N GLN A 455 -21.54 19.35 1.17
CA GLN A 455 -20.63 18.59 0.33
C GLN A 455 -19.88 19.59 -0.54
N ILE A 456 -18.60 19.78 -0.27
CA ILE A 456 -17.77 20.78 -0.94
C ILE A 456 -16.84 20.03 -1.89
N PHE A 457 -16.99 20.28 -3.19
CA PHE A 457 -16.13 19.69 -4.20
C PHE A 457 -14.91 20.58 -4.43
N VAL A 458 -13.72 20.00 -4.27
CA VAL A 458 -12.42 20.65 -4.48
C VAL A 458 -11.84 20.05 -5.77
N PRO A 459 -12.08 20.68 -6.94
CA PRO A 459 -11.61 20.19 -8.23
C PRO A 459 -10.09 20.19 -8.34
N ALA A 460 -9.57 19.63 -9.44
CA ALA A 460 -8.22 19.95 -9.89
C ALA A 460 -8.19 21.41 -10.38
N PRO A 461 -7.08 22.16 -10.17
CA PRO A 461 -7.02 23.58 -10.47
C PRO A 461 -6.96 23.87 -11.98
N ASP A 462 -7.78 24.83 -12.42
CA ASP A 462 -7.75 25.43 -13.76
C ASP A 462 -6.43 26.18 -14.01
N ILE A 463 -6.17 26.58 -15.26
CA ILE A 463 -4.93 27.32 -15.63
C ILE A 463 -4.67 28.57 -14.76
N LYS A 464 -5.73 29.30 -14.37
CA LYS A 464 -5.64 30.45 -13.45
C LYS A 464 -5.23 30.01 -12.05
N GLY A 465 -5.94 29.04 -11.48
CA GLY A 465 -5.64 28.47 -10.18
C GLY A 465 -4.25 27.87 -10.09
N ARG A 466 -3.77 27.20 -11.14
CA ARG A 466 -2.38 26.74 -11.22
C ARG A 466 -1.40 27.89 -11.17
N ALA A 467 -1.64 28.99 -11.89
CA ALA A 467 -0.78 30.18 -11.80
C ALA A 467 -0.76 30.75 -10.37
N SER A 468 -1.91 30.85 -9.70
CA SER A 468 -1.98 31.26 -8.29
C SER A 468 -1.24 30.30 -7.34
N ILE A 469 -1.37 28.99 -7.53
CA ILE A 469 -0.66 27.96 -6.74
C ILE A 469 0.87 28.04 -6.99
N PHE A 470 1.31 28.24 -8.24
CA PHE A 470 2.71 28.52 -8.54
C PHE A 470 3.19 29.80 -7.85
N LYS A 471 2.41 30.90 -7.84
CA LYS A 471 2.79 32.12 -7.11
C LYS A 471 3.04 31.82 -5.62
N VAL A 472 2.20 31.03 -4.95
CA VAL A 472 2.41 30.60 -3.55
C VAL A 472 3.71 29.79 -3.38
N HIS A 473 3.92 28.74 -4.18
CA HIS A 473 5.10 27.87 -4.02
C HIS A 473 6.41 28.49 -4.54
N LEU A 474 6.36 29.50 -5.40
CA LEU A 474 7.54 30.26 -5.86
C LEU A 474 7.98 31.32 -4.84
N GLN A 475 7.13 31.79 -3.92
CA GLN A 475 7.52 32.76 -2.88
C GLN A 475 8.76 32.36 -2.07
N PRO A 476 8.85 31.16 -1.46
CA PRO A 476 10.02 30.74 -0.67
C PRO A 476 11.26 30.43 -1.52
N LEU A 477 11.14 30.28 -2.85
CA LEU A 477 12.24 29.88 -3.72
C LEU A 477 13.14 31.05 -4.14
N LYS A 478 14.44 30.78 -4.25
CA LYS A 478 15.46 31.71 -4.72
C LYS A 478 15.65 31.58 -6.24
N SER A 479 15.16 32.56 -6.98
CA SER A 479 15.24 32.64 -8.44
C SER A 479 15.46 34.10 -8.88
N ASN A 480 16.19 34.30 -9.96
CA ASN A 480 16.42 35.64 -10.55
C ASN A 480 15.30 36.07 -11.52
N LEU A 481 14.32 35.20 -11.76
CA LEU A 481 13.21 35.44 -12.69
C LEU A 481 12.04 36.16 -12.01
N VAL A 482 11.27 36.92 -12.78
CA VAL A 482 9.99 37.51 -12.33
C VAL A 482 9.03 36.37 -11.99
N LYS A 483 8.62 36.29 -10.72
CA LYS A 483 7.87 35.13 -10.19
C LYS A 483 6.47 35.00 -10.80
N ASP A 484 5.80 36.11 -11.10
CA ASP A 484 4.46 36.10 -11.69
C ASP A 484 4.46 35.59 -13.15
N ASP A 485 5.38 36.08 -13.98
CA ASP A 485 5.51 35.64 -15.38
C ASP A 485 5.97 34.18 -15.46
N LEU A 486 6.87 33.77 -14.56
CA LEU A 486 7.25 32.37 -14.40
C LEU A 486 6.04 31.51 -13.99
N ALA A 487 5.21 31.96 -13.05
CA ALA A 487 4.02 31.23 -12.62
C ALA A 487 3.02 31.02 -13.78
N ARG A 488 2.75 32.07 -14.58
CA ARG A 488 1.90 31.97 -15.80
C ARG A 488 2.48 30.98 -16.81
N LYS A 489 3.79 31.09 -17.12
CA LYS A 489 4.46 30.18 -18.06
C LYS A 489 4.45 28.72 -17.57
N MET A 490 4.65 28.48 -16.28
CA MET A 490 4.59 27.12 -15.72
C MET A 490 3.16 26.56 -15.70
N ALA A 491 2.15 27.37 -15.38
CA ALA A 491 0.74 26.96 -15.42
C ALA A 491 0.28 26.53 -16.82
N ALA A 492 0.78 27.21 -17.86
CA ALA A 492 0.56 26.82 -19.26
C ALA A 492 1.26 25.50 -19.63
N LEU A 493 2.46 25.21 -19.09
CA LEU A 493 3.20 23.97 -19.37
C LEU A 493 2.77 22.75 -18.53
N THR A 494 1.83 22.92 -17.59
CA THR A 494 1.40 21.87 -16.64
C THR A 494 -0.11 21.61 -16.63
N PRO A 495 -0.76 21.36 -17.79
CA PRO A 495 -2.20 21.09 -17.86
C PRO A 495 -2.57 19.84 -17.05
N GLY A 496 -3.68 19.94 -16.30
CA GLY A 496 -4.19 18.83 -15.48
C GLY A 496 -3.39 18.49 -14.21
N PHE A 497 -2.35 19.27 -13.86
CA PHE A 497 -1.59 19.06 -12.63
C PHE A 497 -2.41 19.43 -11.38
N THR A 498 -2.31 18.64 -10.32
CA THR A 498 -2.89 18.98 -9.01
C THR A 498 -2.00 19.95 -8.24
N GLY A 499 -2.53 20.58 -7.20
CA GLY A 499 -1.73 21.47 -6.34
C GLY A 499 -0.53 20.77 -5.69
N ALA A 500 -0.65 19.48 -5.35
CA ALA A 500 0.46 18.67 -4.86
C ALA A 500 1.53 18.41 -5.93
N ASP A 501 1.14 18.21 -7.19
CA ASP A 501 2.08 18.03 -8.31
C ASP A 501 2.87 19.33 -8.57
N ILE A 502 2.20 20.49 -8.49
CA ILE A 502 2.84 21.81 -8.62
C ILE A 502 3.84 22.05 -7.49
N ALA A 503 3.45 21.77 -6.23
CA ALA A 503 4.37 21.84 -5.10
C ALA A 503 5.60 20.94 -5.29
N ASN A 504 5.40 19.74 -5.86
CA ASN A 504 6.47 18.80 -6.17
C ASN A 504 7.38 19.30 -7.32
N VAL A 505 6.83 19.89 -8.39
CA VAL A 505 7.61 20.53 -9.47
C VAL A 505 8.50 21.64 -8.91
N CYS A 506 7.96 22.53 -8.08
CA CYS A 506 8.74 23.59 -7.44
C CYS A 506 9.88 23.04 -6.58
N ASN A 507 9.63 21.97 -5.80
CA ASN A 507 10.65 21.33 -4.97
C ASN A 507 11.72 20.59 -5.79
N GLU A 508 11.32 19.80 -6.80
CA GLU A 508 12.25 19.09 -7.69
C GLU A 508 13.10 20.07 -8.52
N ALA A 509 12.56 21.22 -8.95
CA ALA A 509 13.35 22.26 -9.62
C ALA A 509 14.45 22.83 -8.71
N ALA A 510 14.17 23.01 -7.42
CA ALA A 510 15.17 23.41 -6.43
C ALA A 510 16.22 22.31 -6.18
N LEU A 511 15.82 21.04 -6.12
CA LEU A 511 16.73 19.90 -5.95
C LEU A 511 17.63 19.68 -7.18
N ILE A 512 17.13 19.93 -8.39
CA ILE A 512 17.91 19.91 -9.63
C ILE A 512 18.93 21.04 -9.64
N ALA A 513 18.52 22.28 -9.33
CA ALA A 513 19.43 23.42 -9.21
C ALA A 513 20.56 23.16 -8.20
N ALA A 514 20.21 22.62 -7.03
CA ALA A 514 21.17 22.28 -5.97
C ALA A 514 22.12 21.12 -6.37
N ARG A 515 21.66 20.15 -7.18
CA ARG A 515 22.51 19.08 -7.71
C ARG A 515 23.56 19.61 -8.70
N ASP A 516 23.17 20.56 -9.53
CA ASP A 516 24.04 21.18 -10.52
C ASP A 516 24.92 22.31 -9.91
N LEU A 517 24.84 22.51 -8.59
CA LEU A 517 25.54 23.56 -7.82
C LEU A 517 25.23 24.99 -8.28
N ASN A 518 24.02 25.21 -8.80
CA ASN A 518 23.55 26.52 -9.24
C ASN A 518 22.99 27.34 -8.06
N ASP A 519 23.50 28.57 -7.89
CA ASP A 519 23.10 29.47 -6.79
C ASP A 519 21.62 29.93 -6.86
N ASN A 520 21.00 29.87 -8.04
CA ASN A 520 19.64 30.33 -8.29
C ASN A 520 18.91 29.33 -9.20
N ILE A 521 17.59 29.23 -9.06
CA ILE A 521 16.78 28.36 -9.92
C ILE A 521 16.47 29.07 -11.25
N GLU A 522 16.89 28.47 -12.36
CA GLU A 522 16.60 28.89 -13.73
C GLU A 522 15.38 28.16 -14.33
N LEU A 523 14.84 28.69 -15.44
CA LEU A 523 13.72 28.10 -16.17
C LEU A 523 13.98 26.63 -16.57
N LYS A 524 15.20 26.33 -17.01
CA LYS A 524 15.64 24.98 -17.39
C LYS A 524 15.43 23.94 -16.28
N HIS A 525 15.60 24.32 -15.01
CA HIS A 525 15.39 23.40 -13.89
C HIS A 525 13.90 23.08 -13.69
N PHE A 526 13.00 24.04 -13.95
CA PHE A 526 11.55 23.80 -13.92
C PHE A 526 11.09 22.91 -15.07
N GLU A 527 11.59 23.13 -16.30
CA GLU A 527 11.28 22.27 -17.45
C GLU A 527 11.73 20.82 -17.17
N GLN A 528 12.94 20.63 -16.64
CA GLN A 528 13.44 19.31 -16.22
C GLN A 528 12.65 18.70 -15.05
N ALA A 529 12.14 19.52 -14.12
CA ALA A 529 11.28 19.06 -13.03
C ALA A 529 9.92 18.58 -13.54
N ILE A 530 9.30 19.30 -14.48
CA ILE A 530 8.06 18.89 -15.15
C ILE A 530 8.27 17.55 -15.86
N GLU A 531 9.32 17.42 -16.69
CA GLU A 531 9.66 16.14 -17.35
C GLU A 531 9.84 14.99 -16.36
N ARG A 532 10.48 15.27 -15.22
CA ARG A 532 10.74 14.29 -14.16
C ARG A 532 9.48 13.87 -13.41
N VAL A 533 8.49 14.76 -13.26
CA VAL A 533 7.18 14.45 -12.67
C VAL A 533 6.30 13.66 -13.65
N VAL A 534 6.25 14.04 -14.94
CA VAL A 534 5.40 13.36 -15.94
C VAL A 534 5.98 12.01 -16.39
N ALA A 535 7.21 12.01 -16.90
CA ALA A 535 7.81 10.82 -17.52
C ALA A 535 8.71 10.02 -16.57
N GLY A 536 9.01 10.57 -15.38
CA GLY A 536 9.82 9.92 -14.37
C GLY A 536 11.33 10.07 -14.57
N MET A 537 12.09 9.23 -13.87
CA MET A 537 13.55 9.33 -13.84
C MET A 537 14.19 8.92 -15.18
N GLU A 538 15.15 9.75 -15.60
CA GLU A 538 16.01 9.54 -16.76
C GLU A 538 16.98 8.37 -16.52
N LYS A 539 17.05 7.42 -17.46
CA LYS A 539 17.93 6.23 -17.35
C LYS A 539 19.23 6.40 -18.12
N LYS A 540 20.11 7.29 -17.65
CA LYS A 540 21.43 7.57 -18.27
C LYS A 540 22.33 6.34 -18.50
N THR A 541 22.10 5.23 -17.80
CA THR A 541 22.85 3.98 -17.95
C THR A 541 22.32 3.05 -19.04
N ASN A 542 21.08 3.22 -19.50
CA ASN A 542 20.47 2.35 -20.50
C ASN A 542 20.76 2.92 -21.90
N VAL A 543 21.98 2.68 -22.38
CA VAL A 543 22.35 2.99 -23.76
C VAL A 543 21.66 1.98 -24.69
N LEU A 544 20.74 2.46 -25.51
CA LEU A 544 20.07 1.68 -26.56
C LEU A 544 21.06 1.36 -27.69
N GLN A 545 20.88 0.23 -28.36
CA GLN A 545 21.64 -0.07 -29.58
C GLN A 545 21.32 0.95 -30.68
N PRO A 546 22.24 1.27 -31.61
CA PRO A 546 21.97 2.24 -32.67
C PRO A 546 20.73 1.94 -33.52
N GLU A 547 20.44 0.66 -33.78
CA GLU A 547 19.23 0.23 -34.49
C GLU A 547 17.95 0.40 -33.66
N GLU A 548 18.01 0.16 -32.35
CA GLU A 548 16.91 0.40 -31.42
C GLU A 548 16.64 1.90 -31.29
N LYS A 549 17.68 2.71 -31.09
CA LYS A 549 17.61 4.18 -31.04
C LYS A 549 17.02 4.74 -32.33
N ARG A 550 17.42 4.20 -33.50
CA ARG A 550 16.80 4.52 -34.80
C ARG A 550 15.32 4.16 -34.81
N THR A 551 14.94 2.97 -34.34
CA THR A 551 13.54 2.54 -34.34
C THR A 551 12.68 3.44 -33.45
N VAL A 552 13.16 3.78 -32.25
CA VAL A 552 12.51 4.74 -31.33
C VAL A 552 12.41 6.14 -31.95
N ALA A 553 13.45 6.64 -32.60
CA ALA A 553 13.40 7.97 -33.25
C ALA A 553 12.34 8.07 -34.35
N TYR A 554 12.17 7.03 -35.17
CA TYR A 554 11.10 6.99 -36.18
C TYR A 554 9.72 6.79 -35.56
N HIS A 555 9.62 6.05 -34.43
CA HIS A 555 8.38 5.88 -33.68
C HIS A 555 7.89 7.22 -33.09
N GLU A 556 8.75 7.92 -32.34
CA GLU A 556 8.44 9.23 -31.76
C GLU A 556 8.19 10.30 -32.84
N ALA A 557 8.94 10.29 -33.95
CA ALA A 557 8.68 11.15 -35.09
C ALA A 557 7.30 10.88 -35.74
N GLY A 558 6.85 9.63 -35.77
CA GLY A 558 5.51 9.27 -36.26
C GLY A 558 4.38 9.89 -35.44
N HIS A 559 4.52 9.88 -34.11
CA HIS A 559 3.60 10.57 -33.20
C HIS A 559 3.66 12.10 -33.34
N ALA A 560 4.87 12.65 -33.46
CA ALA A 560 5.10 14.08 -33.59
C ALA A 560 4.48 14.66 -34.87
N VAL A 561 4.74 14.02 -36.02
CA VAL A 561 4.24 14.45 -37.33
C VAL A 561 2.73 14.23 -37.45
N ALA A 562 2.19 13.10 -36.96
CA ALA A 562 0.75 12.90 -36.93
C ALA A 562 0.04 13.97 -36.06
N GLY A 563 0.59 14.30 -34.88
CA GLY A 563 0.08 15.37 -34.03
C GLY A 563 0.17 16.77 -34.67
N TRP A 564 1.13 17.01 -35.55
CA TRP A 564 1.32 18.30 -36.25
C TRP A 564 0.24 18.53 -37.32
N PHE A 565 0.00 17.53 -38.18
CA PHE A 565 -0.87 17.67 -39.36
C PHE A 565 -2.34 17.31 -39.15
N LEU A 566 -2.71 16.73 -38.01
CA LEU A 566 -4.13 16.58 -37.62
C LEU A 566 -4.65 17.89 -37.02
N GLU A 567 -5.91 18.27 -37.28
CA GLU A 567 -6.49 19.54 -36.80
C GLU A 567 -6.76 19.50 -35.29
N HIS A 568 -7.39 18.43 -34.83
CA HIS A 568 -7.90 18.37 -33.46
C HIS A 568 -6.91 17.81 -32.45
N ALA A 569 -5.80 17.22 -32.92
CA ALA A 569 -4.72 16.72 -32.06
C ALA A 569 -4.16 17.80 -31.12
N ASP A 570 -3.73 17.37 -29.93
CA ASP A 570 -3.12 18.24 -28.93
C ASP A 570 -1.80 18.84 -29.45
N PRO A 571 -1.53 20.14 -29.20
CA PRO A 571 -0.25 20.75 -29.54
C PRO A 571 0.93 20.00 -28.92
N LEU A 572 1.99 19.83 -29.70
CA LEU A 572 3.23 19.18 -29.30
C LEU A 572 4.16 20.19 -28.63
N LEU A 573 4.58 19.91 -27.39
CA LEU A 573 5.55 20.75 -26.68
C LEU A 573 6.99 20.31 -26.96
N LYS A 574 7.24 19.00 -26.88
CA LYS A 574 8.57 18.41 -26.90
C LYS A 574 8.54 16.92 -27.23
N VAL A 575 9.57 16.44 -27.92
CA VAL A 575 9.79 15.01 -28.22
C VAL A 575 11.17 14.61 -27.73
N SER A 576 11.31 13.41 -27.18
CA SER A 576 12.62 12.87 -26.81
C SER A 576 12.72 11.37 -26.97
N ILE A 577 13.90 10.91 -27.37
CA ILE A 577 14.27 9.49 -27.47
C ILE A 577 15.10 9.01 -26.28
N ILE A 578 15.13 9.78 -25.19
CA ILE A 578 15.86 9.44 -23.97
C ILE A 578 14.95 8.54 -23.10
N PRO A 579 15.41 7.33 -22.70
CA PRO A 579 14.59 6.40 -21.93
C PRO A 579 14.24 6.94 -20.54
N ARG A 580 12.94 7.06 -20.26
CA ARG A 580 12.38 7.51 -18.97
C ARG A 580 11.37 6.50 -18.44
N GLY A 581 11.46 6.19 -17.14
CA GLY A 581 10.49 5.31 -16.48
C GLY A 581 10.37 3.93 -17.15
N LYS A 582 9.22 3.65 -17.77
CA LYS A 582 8.95 2.41 -18.54
C LYS A 582 9.11 2.57 -20.06
N GLY A 583 9.12 3.80 -20.58
CA GLY A 583 9.23 4.09 -22.01
C GLY A 583 10.68 4.14 -22.51
N LEU A 584 10.85 3.96 -23.83
CA LEU A 584 12.14 4.12 -24.51
C LEU A 584 12.30 5.53 -25.12
N GLY A 585 11.20 6.13 -25.56
CA GLY A 585 11.07 7.56 -25.85
C GLY A 585 9.80 8.12 -25.18
N TYR A 586 9.55 9.41 -25.38
CA TYR A 586 8.27 10.04 -25.05
C TYR A 586 8.03 11.32 -25.87
N ALA A 587 6.78 11.53 -26.27
CA ALA A 587 6.27 12.80 -26.78
C ALA A 587 5.40 13.49 -25.71
N GLN A 588 5.74 14.75 -25.38
CA GLN A 588 4.97 15.59 -24.48
C GLN A 588 4.00 16.47 -25.27
N TYR A 589 2.72 16.23 -25.05
CA TYR A 589 1.63 17.03 -25.57
C TYR A 589 1.15 18.04 -24.53
N LEU A 590 0.43 19.06 -25.00
CA LEU A 590 -0.35 20.00 -24.19
C LEU A 590 -1.84 19.70 -24.38
N PRO A 591 -2.46 18.85 -23.52
CA PRO A 591 -3.90 18.63 -23.51
C PRO A 591 -4.72 19.92 -23.53
N LYS A 592 -5.68 19.99 -24.45
CA LYS A 592 -6.68 21.06 -24.47
C LYS A 592 -7.62 20.93 -23.26
N GLU A 593 -7.71 21.97 -22.44
CA GLU A 593 -8.61 22.04 -21.27
C GLU A 593 -10.06 22.26 -21.73
N GLN A 594 -10.71 21.19 -22.20
CA GLN A 594 -12.10 21.20 -22.66
C GLN A 594 -12.88 20.03 -22.03
N TYR A 595 -14.10 20.30 -21.58
CA TYR A 595 -14.97 19.29 -20.96
C TYR A 595 -15.79 18.49 -21.98
N LEU A 596 -15.91 18.99 -23.21
CA LEU A 596 -16.70 18.38 -24.28
C LEU A 596 -15.76 17.94 -25.40
N TYR A 597 -15.83 16.66 -25.76
CA TYR A 597 -15.07 16.07 -26.88
C TYR A 597 -16.02 15.64 -28.00
N THR A 598 -15.69 15.99 -29.24
CA THR A 598 -16.43 15.52 -30.42
C THR A 598 -15.87 14.19 -30.96
N THR A 599 -16.63 13.55 -31.84
CA THR A 599 -16.24 12.32 -32.55
C THR A 599 -14.94 12.49 -33.33
N GLU A 600 -14.76 13.61 -34.00
CA GLU A 600 -13.60 13.94 -34.83
C GLU A 600 -12.37 14.16 -33.95
N GLN A 601 -12.53 14.85 -32.82
CA GLN A 601 -11.45 15.10 -31.87
C GLN A 601 -10.93 13.80 -31.23
N LEU A 602 -11.82 12.86 -30.89
CA LEU A 602 -11.41 11.54 -30.38
C LEU A 602 -10.79 10.66 -31.47
N PHE A 603 -11.28 10.75 -32.71
CA PHE A 603 -10.69 10.07 -33.87
C PHE A 603 -9.26 10.56 -34.14
N ASP A 604 -9.01 11.87 -34.16
CA ASP A 604 -7.68 12.46 -34.34
C ASP A 604 -6.71 12.05 -33.21
N ARG A 605 -7.19 12.01 -31.96
CA ARG A 605 -6.39 11.49 -30.83
C ARG A 605 -5.99 10.02 -31.04
N MET A 606 -6.88 9.18 -31.56
CA MET A 606 -6.56 7.80 -31.92
C MET A 606 -5.55 7.74 -33.08
N CYS A 607 -5.74 8.55 -34.12
CA CYS A 607 -4.84 8.62 -35.28
C CYS A 607 -3.41 9.04 -34.89
N MET A 608 -3.26 10.06 -34.03
CA MET A 608 -1.98 10.49 -33.47
C MET A 608 -1.34 9.38 -32.61
N THR A 609 -2.13 8.69 -31.79
CA THR A 609 -1.64 7.60 -30.93
C THR A 609 -1.24 6.36 -31.73
N LEU A 610 -1.79 6.14 -32.94
CA LEU A 610 -1.31 5.09 -33.85
C LEU A 610 -0.08 5.51 -34.68
N GLY A 611 0.33 6.77 -34.62
CA GLY A 611 1.41 7.36 -35.44
C GLY A 611 2.75 6.62 -35.35
N GLY A 612 3.22 6.31 -34.13
CA GLY A 612 4.51 5.60 -33.96
C GLY A 612 4.52 4.21 -34.59
N ARG A 613 3.46 3.42 -34.36
CA ARG A 613 3.28 2.08 -34.96
C ARG A 613 3.19 2.12 -36.49
N VAL A 614 2.53 3.12 -37.05
CA VAL A 614 2.42 3.29 -38.50
C VAL A 614 3.77 3.68 -39.11
N SER A 615 4.51 4.60 -38.47
CA SER A 615 5.85 5.00 -38.89
C SER A 615 6.81 3.79 -38.95
N GLU A 616 6.85 2.95 -37.92
CA GLU A 616 7.65 1.71 -37.93
C GLU A 616 7.36 0.84 -39.17
N GLN A 617 6.08 0.66 -39.50
CA GLN A 617 5.65 -0.14 -40.64
C GLN A 617 6.06 0.48 -41.99
N ILE A 618 5.92 1.80 -42.15
CA ILE A 618 6.23 2.53 -43.39
C ILE A 618 7.74 2.54 -43.71
N PHE A 619 8.58 2.63 -42.68
CA PHE A 619 10.04 2.73 -42.83
C PHE A 619 10.78 1.40 -42.71
N PHE A 620 10.47 0.58 -41.71
CA PHE A 620 11.19 -0.68 -41.47
C PHE A 620 10.49 -1.92 -42.01
N LYS A 621 9.20 -1.83 -42.40
CA LYS A 621 8.34 -2.96 -42.79
C LYS A 621 8.30 -4.08 -41.73
N LYS A 622 8.57 -3.71 -40.48
CA LYS A 622 8.60 -4.53 -39.28
C LYS A 622 7.89 -3.76 -38.18
N ILE A 623 7.34 -4.49 -37.22
CA ILE A 623 6.55 -3.94 -36.13
C ILE A 623 7.17 -4.38 -34.80
N THR A 624 7.31 -3.46 -33.85
CA THR A 624 7.92 -3.74 -32.54
C THR A 624 6.88 -4.02 -31.45
N THR A 625 7.35 -4.32 -30.24
CA THR A 625 6.54 -4.33 -29.02
C THR A 625 6.40 -2.95 -28.37
N GLY A 626 7.10 -1.92 -28.86
CA GLY A 626 7.12 -0.57 -28.27
C GLY A 626 5.73 0.08 -28.21
N ALA A 627 4.94 -0.10 -29.27
CA ALA A 627 3.58 0.44 -29.40
C ALA A 627 2.51 -0.19 -28.45
N GLN A 628 2.90 -0.98 -27.45
CA GLN A 628 1.95 -1.70 -26.58
C GLN A 628 1.05 -0.73 -25.79
N ASP A 629 1.62 0.31 -25.19
CA ASP A 629 0.86 1.26 -24.39
C ASP A 629 -0.05 2.15 -25.27
N ASP A 630 0.34 2.40 -26.51
CA ASP A 630 -0.45 3.18 -27.46
C ASP A 630 -1.66 2.39 -27.98
N LEU A 631 -1.46 1.12 -28.33
CA LEU A 631 -2.55 0.20 -28.66
C LEU A 631 -3.53 0.06 -27.48
N LYS A 632 -3.04 0.06 -26.23
CA LYS A 632 -3.89 0.05 -25.04
C LYS A 632 -4.73 1.33 -24.92
N LYS A 633 -4.12 2.52 -25.05
CA LYS A 633 -4.84 3.81 -25.03
C LYS A 633 -5.90 3.89 -26.14
N VAL A 634 -5.54 3.50 -27.37
CA VAL A 634 -6.43 3.48 -28.54
C VAL A 634 -7.61 2.53 -28.31
N THR A 635 -7.35 1.33 -27.77
CA THR A 635 -8.40 0.36 -27.41
C THR A 635 -9.34 0.93 -26.36
N GLN A 636 -8.81 1.50 -25.27
CA GLN A 636 -9.62 2.11 -24.22
C GLN A 636 -10.48 3.27 -24.74
N SER A 637 -9.92 4.14 -25.59
CA SER A 637 -10.67 5.23 -26.25
C SER A 637 -11.79 4.70 -27.16
N ALA A 638 -11.53 3.66 -27.94
CA ALA A 638 -12.53 3.04 -28.81
C ALA A 638 -13.69 2.41 -28.01
N TYR A 639 -13.40 1.69 -26.93
CA TYR A 639 -14.44 1.16 -26.04
C TYR A 639 -15.23 2.28 -25.37
N ALA A 640 -14.60 3.36 -24.88
CA ALA A 640 -15.32 4.49 -24.29
C ALA A 640 -16.28 5.14 -25.29
N GLN A 641 -15.86 5.35 -26.54
CA GLN A 641 -16.71 5.88 -27.61
C GLN A 641 -17.92 4.99 -27.92
N VAL A 642 -17.71 3.67 -28.03
CA VAL A 642 -18.75 2.71 -28.42
C VAL A 642 -19.70 2.36 -27.26
N VAL A 643 -19.20 2.27 -26.03
CA VAL A 643 -19.92 1.70 -24.88
C VAL A 643 -20.39 2.75 -23.87
N GLN A 644 -19.63 3.83 -23.66
CA GLN A 644 -19.93 4.84 -22.65
C GLN A 644 -20.55 6.11 -23.25
N PHE A 645 -20.01 6.59 -24.37
CA PHE A 645 -20.43 7.85 -25.00
C PHE A 645 -21.54 7.68 -26.06
N GLY A 646 -21.88 6.44 -26.46
CA GLY A 646 -22.92 6.16 -27.45
C GLY A 646 -22.62 6.72 -28.86
N MET A 647 -21.35 6.84 -29.23
CA MET A 647 -20.91 7.44 -30.51
C MET A 647 -21.00 6.47 -31.72
N ASN A 648 -21.55 5.27 -31.54
CA ASN A 648 -21.68 4.27 -32.60
C ASN A 648 -23.14 4.04 -33.02
N SER A 649 -23.41 4.06 -34.32
CA SER A 649 -24.76 3.91 -34.88
C SER A 649 -25.36 2.50 -34.78
N LYS A 650 -24.54 1.44 -34.73
CA LYS A 650 -25.01 0.04 -34.64
C LYS A 650 -25.32 -0.38 -33.20
N VAL A 651 -24.57 0.13 -32.22
CA VAL A 651 -24.83 -0.07 -30.78
C VAL A 651 -25.93 0.89 -30.28
N GLY A 652 -25.97 2.11 -30.82
CA GLY A 652 -26.95 3.13 -30.49
C GLY A 652 -26.53 4.02 -29.31
N GLN A 653 -27.43 4.92 -28.91
CA GLN A 653 -27.23 5.91 -27.86
C GLN A 653 -27.47 5.32 -26.46
N LEU A 654 -26.74 4.24 -26.15
CA LEU A 654 -26.75 3.60 -24.84
C LEU A 654 -25.42 3.85 -24.14
N SER A 655 -25.48 3.94 -22.81
CA SER A 655 -24.30 4.08 -21.96
C SER A 655 -24.26 2.92 -20.97
N PHE A 656 -23.15 2.20 -20.92
CA PHE A 656 -22.88 1.17 -19.94
C PHE A 656 -21.61 1.53 -19.17
N ASP A 657 -21.62 1.28 -17.86
CA ASP A 657 -20.43 1.49 -17.02
C ASP A 657 -19.32 0.53 -17.42
N LEU A 658 -18.23 1.09 -17.93
CA LEU A 658 -16.98 0.36 -18.16
C LEU A 658 -16.27 0.10 -16.82
N PRO A 659 -15.81 -1.13 -16.56
CA PRO A 659 -15.09 -1.44 -15.33
C PRO A 659 -13.76 -0.68 -15.28
N GLN A 660 -13.48 -0.01 -14.16
CA GLN A 660 -12.22 0.72 -14.02
C GLN A 660 -11.05 -0.24 -13.72
N PRO A 661 -9.80 0.15 -14.01
CA PRO A 661 -8.64 -0.70 -13.74
C PRO A 661 -8.50 -1.04 -12.24
N GLY A 662 -8.88 -2.26 -11.87
CA GLY A 662 -8.88 -2.76 -10.50
C GLY A 662 -10.24 -3.26 -10.00
N ASP A 663 -11.34 -2.92 -10.69
CA ASP A 663 -12.66 -3.47 -10.38
C ASP A 663 -12.77 -4.92 -10.89
N VAL A 664 -13.34 -5.79 -10.05
CA VAL A 664 -13.63 -7.18 -10.43
C VAL A 664 -14.91 -7.20 -11.25
N VAL A 665 -14.79 -7.48 -12.55
CA VAL A 665 -15.94 -7.70 -13.44
C VAL A 665 -16.59 -9.02 -13.08
N ILE A 666 -17.68 -8.98 -12.31
CA ILE A 666 -18.43 -10.18 -11.91
C ILE A 666 -19.36 -10.63 -13.06
N ASP A 667 -19.99 -9.69 -13.74
CA ASP A 667 -20.78 -9.93 -14.95
C ASP A 667 -20.82 -8.65 -15.81
N LYS A 668 -21.10 -8.78 -17.12
CA LYS A 668 -21.28 -7.64 -18.03
C LYS A 668 -22.75 -7.20 -18.02
N PRO A 669 -23.07 -5.89 -18.06
CA PRO A 669 -24.46 -5.41 -18.04
C PRO A 669 -25.23 -5.57 -19.37
N TYR A 670 -24.71 -6.36 -20.31
CA TYR A 670 -25.26 -6.54 -21.67
C TYR A 670 -25.04 -7.97 -22.17
N SER A 671 -25.84 -8.39 -23.16
CA SER A 671 -25.80 -9.75 -23.71
C SER A 671 -24.50 -10.04 -24.49
N GLU A 672 -24.14 -11.31 -24.60
CA GLU A 672 -22.95 -11.73 -25.37
C GLU A 672 -23.05 -11.37 -26.87
N ALA A 673 -24.25 -11.34 -27.45
CA ALA A 673 -24.46 -10.83 -28.81
C ALA A 673 -24.13 -9.32 -28.92
N THR A 674 -24.45 -8.55 -27.88
CA THR A 674 -24.07 -7.12 -27.78
C THR A 674 -22.56 -6.98 -27.59
N ALA A 675 -21.94 -7.84 -26.78
CA ALA A 675 -20.49 -7.88 -26.61
C ALA A 675 -19.76 -8.13 -27.94
N GLN A 676 -20.20 -9.12 -28.72
CA GLN A 676 -19.65 -9.43 -30.04
C GLN A 676 -19.82 -8.27 -31.04
N LEU A 677 -20.95 -7.57 -30.99
CA LEU A 677 -21.18 -6.36 -31.78
C LEU A 677 -20.19 -5.25 -31.40
N ILE A 678 -20.09 -4.91 -30.11
CA ILE A 678 -19.13 -3.91 -29.59
C ILE A 678 -17.70 -4.24 -30.04
N ASP A 679 -17.28 -5.49 -29.88
CA ASP A 679 -15.98 -6.01 -30.31
C ASP A 679 -15.72 -5.81 -31.81
N SER A 680 -16.73 -6.05 -32.65
CA SER A 680 -16.63 -5.85 -34.10
C SER A 680 -16.51 -4.37 -34.47
N GLU A 681 -17.28 -3.50 -33.82
CA GLU A 681 -17.27 -2.05 -34.02
C GLU A 681 -15.95 -1.41 -33.56
N VAL A 682 -15.43 -1.84 -32.41
CA VAL A 682 -14.13 -1.37 -31.90
C VAL A 682 -13.01 -1.73 -32.88
N ARG A 683 -13.03 -2.95 -33.44
CA ARG A 683 -12.06 -3.34 -34.49
C ARG A 683 -12.23 -2.51 -35.77
N GLU A 684 -13.46 -2.24 -36.20
CA GLU A 684 -13.72 -1.42 -37.39
C GLU A 684 -13.22 0.02 -37.19
N LEU A 685 -13.48 0.62 -36.03
CA LEU A 685 -13.04 1.97 -35.67
C LEU A 685 -11.50 2.08 -35.63
N VAL A 686 -10.82 1.12 -34.99
CA VAL A 686 -9.35 1.09 -34.92
C VAL A 686 -8.71 0.79 -36.28
N ALA A 687 -9.32 -0.06 -37.11
CA ALA A 687 -8.84 -0.28 -38.48
C ALA A 687 -8.98 0.99 -39.34
N ARG A 688 -10.07 1.74 -39.15
CA ARG A 688 -10.35 3.00 -39.87
C ARG A 688 -9.36 4.11 -39.49
N SER A 689 -9.09 4.30 -38.18
CA SER A 689 -8.08 5.27 -37.74
C SER A 689 -6.68 4.86 -38.17
N TYR A 690 -6.32 3.57 -38.06
CA TYR A 690 -5.05 3.06 -38.56
C TYR A 690 -4.86 3.34 -40.06
N ALA A 691 -5.84 3.04 -40.90
CA ALA A 691 -5.79 3.31 -42.34
C ALA A 691 -5.72 4.82 -42.66
N SER A 692 -6.31 5.68 -41.83
CA SER A 692 -6.20 7.14 -41.96
C SER A 692 -4.79 7.62 -41.63
N THR A 693 -4.20 7.14 -40.53
CA THR A 693 -2.81 7.46 -40.14
C THR A 693 -1.79 6.96 -41.15
N VAL A 694 -2.01 5.79 -41.78
CA VAL A 694 -1.15 5.29 -42.87
C VAL A 694 -1.11 6.30 -44.03
N LYS A 695 -2.27 6.76 -44.52
CA LYS A 695 -2.32 7.74 -45.61
C LYS A 695 -1.60 9.04 -45.24
N LEU A 696 -1.84 9.56 -44.03
CA LEU A 696 -1.23 10.80 -43.54
C LEU A 696 0.30 10.70 -43.47
N LEU A 697 0.84 9.60 -42.93
CA LEU A 697 2.28 9.40 -42.80
C LEU A 697 2.96 8.92 -44.10
N GLU A 698 2.21 8.42 -45.08
CA GLU A 698 2.71 8.20 -46.45
C GLU A 698 2.83 9.53 -47.23
N GLU A 699 1.87 10.44 -47.08
CA GLU A 699 1.92 11.79 -47.65
C GLU A 699 3.08 12.60 -47.04
N HIS A 700 3.17 12.64 -45.71
CA HIS A 700 4.23 13.34 -44.97
C HIS A 700 5.49 12.49 -44.71
N ARG A 701 5.72 11.44 -45.51
CA ARG A 701 6.86 10.52 -45.32
C ARG A 701 8.22 11.24 -45.22
N LYS A 702 8.46 12.24 -46.07
CA LYS A 702 9.72 13.01 -46.06
C LYS A 702 9.92 13.80 -44.76
N ASP A 703 8.83 14.22 -44.13
CA ASP A 703 8.85 15.06 -42.94
C ASP A 703 9.10 14.22 -41.68
N VAL A 704 8.53 13.02 -41.60
CA VAL A 704 8.88 12.02 -40.58
C VAL A 704 10.37 11.69 -40.63
N GLU A 705 10.94 11.52 -41.83
CA GLU A 705 12.37 11.22 -41.99
C GLU A 705 13.26 12.38 -41.51
N LYS A 706 12.95 13.64 -41.83
CA LYS A 706 13.67 14.83 -41.29
C LYS A 706 13.64 14.85 -39.76
N VAL A 707 12.45 14.70 -39.16
CA VAL A 707 12.28 14.76 -37.70
C VAL A 707 13.01 13.60 -37.01
N ALA A 708 12.93 12.39 -37.56
CA ALA A 708 13.62 11.23 -37.03
C ALA A 708 15.16 11.36 -37.12
N LEU A 709 15.69 11.90 -38.23
CA LEU A 709 17.13 12.18 -38.35
C LEU A 709 17.57 13.25 -37.34
N ARG A 710 16.82 14.36 -37.23
CA ARG A 710 17.12 15.41 -36.24
C ARG A 710 17.07 14.88 -34.80
N LEU A 711 16.14 13.96 -34.48
CA LEU A 711 16.08 13.30 -33.16
C LEU A 711 17.31 12.43 -32.87
N LEU A 712 17.91 11.81 -33.89
CA LEU A 712 19.14 11.01 -33.73
C LEU A 712 20.37 11.89 -33.44
N ASP A 713 20.45 13.07 -34.07
CA ASP A 713 21.49 14.07 -33.83
C ASP A 713 21.29 14.82 -32.50
N LYS A 714 20.04 15.19 -32.20
CA LYS A 714 19.63 15.95 -31.02
C LYS A 714 18.49 15.19 -30.33
N GLU A 715 18.81 14.48 -29.25
CA GLU A 715 17.94 13.51 -28.56
C GLU A 715 16.63 14.11 -27.95
N ILE A 716 16.46 15.43 -28.08
CA ILE A 716 15.34 16.25 -27.65
C ILE A 716 15.06 17.28 -28.75
N LEU A 717 13.81 17.37 -29.21
CA LEU A 717 13.30 18.49 -30.01
C LEU A 717 12.23 19.26 -29.22
N SER A 718 12.34 20.59 -29.20
CA SER A 718 11.26 21.47 -28.75
C SER A 718 10.33 21.84 -29.92
N ARG A 719 9.18 22.46 -29.60
CA ARG A 719 8.26 23.04 -30.60
C ARG A 719 8.98 23.96 -31.60
N ASP A 720 9.96 24.73 -31.15
CA ASP A 720 10.70 25.65 -32.02
C ASP A 720 11.56 24.91 -33.07
N ASP A 721 12.23 23.81 -32.67
CA ASP A 721 12.94 22.93 -33.63
C ASP A 721 11.96 22.30 -34.64
N MET A 722 10.73 21.99 -34.21
CA MET A 722 9.69 21.42 -35.09
C MET A 722 9.18 22.45 -36.11
N ILE A 723 9.02 23.72 -35.70
CA ILE A 723 8.66 24.82 -36.61
C ILE A 723 9.79 25.07 -37.64
N GLU A 724 11.05 24.95 -37.24
CA GLU A 724 12.20 25.05 -38.16
C GLU A 724 12.17 23.95 -39.24
N LEU A 725 11.81 22.71 -38.87
CA LEU A 725 11.82 21.55 -39.77
C LEU A 725 10.57 21.43 -40.67
N LEU A 726 9.40 21.75 -40.13
CA LEU A 726 8.09 21.50 -40.75
C LEU A 726 7.39 22.79 -41.22
N GLY A 727 7.92 23.96 -40.86
CA GLY A 727 7.20 25.22 -40.96
C GLY A 727 6.15 25.39 -39.85
N PRO A 728 5.43 26.53 -39.81
CA PRO A 728 4.36 26.75 -38.85
C PRO A 728 3.22 25.72 -39.06
N ARG A 729 2.60 25.28 -37.97
CA ARG A 729 1.44 24.36 -38.04
C ARG A 729 0.31 25.02 -38.86
N PRO A 730 -0.35 24.29 -39.77
CA PRO A 730 -1.41 24.88 -40.62
C PRO A 730 -2.70 25.26 -39.86
N PHE A 731 -2.81 24.89 -38.57
CA PHE A 731 -3.98 25.15 -37.72
C PHE A 731 -3.64 26.15 -36.61
N LYS A 732 -4.65 26.93 -36.19
CA LYS A 732 -4.49 27.89 -35.09
C LYS A 732 -4.36 27.17 -33.75
N GLU A 733 -3.22 27.33 -33.09
CA GLU A 733 -2.97 26.85 -31.74
C GLU A 733 -3.10 28.00 -30.72
N LYS A 734 -3.55 27.66 -29.51
CA LYS A 734 -3.30 28.46 -28.30
C LYS A 734 -2.09 27.85 -27.61
N SER A 735 -1.09 28.64 -27.25
CA SER A 735 0.14 28.12 -26.62
C SER A 735 0.61 28.92 -25.40
N THR A 736 0.24 30.19 -25.32
CA THR A 736 0.59 31.11 -24.23
C THR A 736 -0.56 31.18 -23.22
N TYR A 737 -0.25 31.47 -21.96
CA TYR A 737 -1.26 31.65 -20.89
C TYR A 737 -2.32 32.68 -21.31
N GLU A 738 -1.84 33.77 -21.91
CA GLU A 738 -2.62 34.85 -22.50
C GLU A 738 -3.64 34.31 -23.52
N ASP A 739 -3.21 33.52 -24.53
CA ASP A 739 -4.09 32.92 -25.55
C ASP A 739 -5.20 32.04 -24.96
N PHE A 740 -4.90 31.33 -23.86
CA PHE A 740 -5.87 30.50 -23.15
C PHE A 740 -6.90 31.34 -22.39
N VAL A 741 -6.47 32.43 -21.77
CA VAL A 741 -7.27 33.24 -20.82
C VAL A 741 -8.01 34.42 -21.50
N GLU A 742 -7.58 34.88 -22.67
CA GLU A 742 -8.18 36.02 -23.40
C GLU A 742 -9.69 35.83 -23.67
N GLY A 743 -10.15 34.58 -23.78
CA GLY A 743 -11.57 34.25 -23.98
C GLY A 743 -12.44 34.28 -22.71
N THR A 744 -11.86 34.39 -21.51
CA THR A 744 -12.57 34.21 -20.23
C THR A 744 -12.88 35.52 -19.49
N GLY A 745 -12.51 36.68 -20.04
CA GLY A 745 -12.90 38.01 -19.54
C GLY A 745 -12.18 38.55 -18.31
N SER A 746 -11.51 37.72 -17.50
CA SER A 746 -10.57 38.16 -16.45
C SER A 746 -9.19 37.51 -16.63
N PHE A 747 -8.11 38.28 -16.39
CA PHE A 747 -6.72 37.87 -16.67
C PHE A 747 -6.07 37.06 -15.54
N GLU A 748 -6.45 37.36 -14.30
CA GLU A 748 -6.06 36.61 -13.11
C GLU A 748 -7.30 35.96 -12.46
N GLU A 749 -7.10 35.30 -11.33
CA GLU A 749 -8.14 34.64 -10.55
C GLU A 749 -8.84 35.66 -9.61
N ASP A 750 -10.16 35.76 -9.72
CA ASP A 750 -10.94 36.78 -9.01
C ASP A 750 -11.11 36.42 -7.51
N THR A 751 -10.09 36.75 -6.71
CA THR A 751 -10.04 36.50 -5.25
C THR A 751 -10.97 37.40 -4.41
N SER A 752 -11.92 38.10 -5.03
CA SER A 752 -12.81 39.04 -4.34
C SER A 752 -13.89 38.33 -3.53
N LEU A 753 -13.93 38.59 -2.21
CA LEU A 753 -14.94 38.00 -1.32
C LEU A 753 -16.34 38.60 -1.52
N PRO A 754 -17.43 37.82 -1.35
CA PRO A 754 -18.81 38.35 -1.34
C PRO A 754 -19.00 39.43 -0.28
N LYS A 755 -19.92 40.39 -0.50
CA LYS A 755 -20.11 41.57 0.39
C LYS A 755 -20.28 41.22 1.88
N GLY A 756 -21.04 40.18 2.22
CA GLY A 756 -21.22 39.72 3.61
C GLY A 756 -19.97 39.08 4.24
N LEU A 757 -18.98 38.75 3.41
CA LEU A 757 -17.69 38.13 3.74
C LEU A 757 -16.51 39.09 3.50
N GLN A 758 -16.72 40.38 3.21
CA GLN A 758 -15.62 41.35 3.05
C GLN A 758 -15.10 41.87 4.40
N ASP A 759 -15.96 42.00 5.40
CA ASP A 759 -15.63 42.52 6.74
C ASP A 759 -15.43 41.42 7.81
N TRP A 760 -15.42 40.14 7.43
CA TRP A 760 -15.32 38.98 8.35
C TRP A 760 -14.11 38.99 9.29
N ASN A 761 -13.04 39.70 8.91
CA ASN A 761 -11.78 39.79 9.66
C ASN A 761 -11.60 41.14 10.38
N LYS A 762 -12.62 41.99 10.39
CA LYS A 762 -12.65 43.20 11.22
C LYS A 762 -13.52 42.93 12.44
N GLU A 763 -13.01 43.18 13.64
CA GLU A 763 -13.86 43.26 14.82
C GLU A 763 -14.89 44.37 14.59
N LYS A 764 -16.18 44.04 14.72
CA LYS A 764 -17.25 45.06 14.73
C LYS A 764 -17.05 45.90 15.99
N VAL A 765 -16.42 47.06 15.86
CA VAL A 765 -16.46 48.10 16.90
C VAL A 765 -17.92 48.30 17.27
N ALA A 766 -18.25 48.06 18.54
CA ALA A 766 -19.60 48.21 19.03
C ALA A 766 -20.06 49.64 18.73
N LYS A 767 -21.06 49.80 17.85
CA LYS A 767 -21.71 51.09 17.67
C LYS A 767 -22.41 51.41 18.98
N ASP A 768 -22.08 52.58 19.53
CA ASP A 768 -22.74 53.11 20.72
C ASP A 768 -24.26 52.99 20.59
N GLN A 769 -24.88 52.54 21.67
CA GLN A 769 -26.33 52.45 21.79
C GLN A 769 -26.92 53.85 21.72
N THR A 770 -27.36 54.25 20.53
CA THR A 770 -28.29 55.37 20.39
C THR A 770 -29.63 54.92 20.97
N PRO A 771 -30.21 55.63 21.96
CA PRO A 771 -31.46 55.19 22.58
C PRO A 771 -32.58 55.16 21.54
N CYS A 772 -33.37 54.08 21.53
CA CYS A 772 -34.58 54.03 20.70
C CYS A 772 -35.55 55.14 21.14
N PRO A 773 -36.21 55.84 20.19
CA PRO A 773 -37.30 56.74 20.54
C PRO A 773 -38.47 55.93 21.16
N PRO A 774 -39.23 56.51 22.10
CA PRO A 774 -40.31 55.80 22.79
C PRO A 774 -41.46 55.46 21.83
N PRO A 775 -42.20 54.37 22.07
CA PRO A 775 -43.31 53.96 21.21
C PRO A 775 -44.49 54.93 21.32
N GLU A 776 -45.07 55.29 20.16
CA GLU A 776 -46.29 56.09 20.10
C GLU A 776 -47.46 55.35 20.78
N SER A 777 -48.20 56.08 21.61
CA SER A 777 -49.37 55.54 22.30
C SER A 777 -50.53 55.35 21.31
N LYS A 778 -51.04 54.12 21.21
CA LYS A 778 -52.28 53.85 20.50
C LYS A 778 -53.44 54.55 21.21
N GLY A 779 -54.18 55.41 20.51
CA GLY A 779 -55.37 56.06 21.04
C GLY A 779 -56.47 55.06 21.40
N GLU A 780 -57.20 55.34 22.48
CA GLU A 780 -58.40 54.60 22.85
C GLU A 780 -59.53 54.80 21.82
N PRO A 781 -60.36 53.77 21.56
CA PRO A 781 -61.58 53.94 20.80
C PRO A 781 -62.68 54.55 21.68
N THR A 782 -63.27 55.65 21.23
CA THR A 782 -64.46 56.25 21.86
C THR A 782 -65.68 55.34 21.70
N ARG A 783 -66.47 55.23 22.78
CA ARG A 783 -67.72 54.46 22.81
C ARG A 783 -68.80 55.06 21.90
N THR A 784 -69.54 54.17 21.25
CA THR A 784 -71.02 54.14 21.28
C THR A 784 -71.45 52.76 21.73
#